data_AF-A0A0W0GAG4-F1
#
_entry.id   AF-A0A0W0GAG4-F1
#
_cell.length_a   1.000
_cell.length_b   1.000
_cell.length_c   1.000
_cell.angle_alpha   90.00
_cell.angle_beta   90.00
_cell.angle_gamma   90.00
#
_symmetry.space_group_name_H-M   'P 1'
#
loop_
_entity.id
_entity.type
_entity.pdbx_description
1 polymer ?
#
loop_
_entity_poly.entity_id
_entity_poly.type
_entity_poly.pdbx_seq_one_letter_code
_entity_poly.pdbx_strand_id
1 'polypeptide(L)'
;MFFTYGPQAPTALSNGPTCIEVQGDWIKQCLAYMKANNFSRIEASRAAEVEWRNLVQTGASFTLLGKAKSWYTGVNTPGKPIEQVNLVGGIAYYDAICRERRLQSVMKGLRFQVTNRLDQGKNRKNRRDATTRKEDLECLAKEVIRVAITVEKTKSMTEAERHSESLQGYLGGIKGTMDGILELITNGQVDENQFVTRIQAYRQELQNAMNRFSPDIALDRSLVHFSRLLDSLELLLSGFKLLLVPFQELLVGFQQFLPIRTESAVVDSYPFAAPFPTNQSSGIISRDHGSSKTDDKELVDSKSSTGRGYRSVSEEDTVRILVYCVSEQFDLDAFHVNTVCSQLRVLRITSSIPRVVKSYRLRITKSSRDSTAWVEETKFTGYHWKGVTNSGADGFVGIKVTMTESPQEFDVLIVGAGFGGVYTLHQTRNLGFSVKIFESGSDLGGIWFWNRYPGARVDSHIPLYEFSMPELWKDWTWSERFPSWTELREYFQYMDSKLDLKKDIRFNSRVVSAHFDVTTDQWTVKTADGHEARARFLVLCTGFASKIYIPPIKGLDTFKGIYHHSSQWPEAGLDLRGKRVAVIGTGATGVQIIQEIGPIVEHLTVFQRTPNTCLPMRQAKVDKTMQEKRKSLYLTIFRRRLQTWAGFDYDSFPQNFSSASPEERHLRFEELWERGGFHLVVSNYRDALSNEETNNVVYAFWRDKVRERLNDPEMQEKLAPTVPPHPFAAKRCSLEQNYYEIYNQPNVELVDLQKNAITQITPDGIETSDGVLHQVDVIAFATGFDSITGGIMQIDIRGADGSSIAEKWKNGVHTYLGMTTANFPNMFFTYGPQAPTALSNGPTCTEVQGDWIKECLAYMKANNLSRIEASRAAEVEWRNLALANASLSLLGKAKSWYTGANIPGKPIEQLNLVGGIPFYDAICREKAAKRYEGFAFSSDKSIGSGQESKESKEVNGFATANAA
;
A
#
# COMPACT_ATOMS: atom_id res chain seq x y z
N MET A 1 24.74 2.92 26.54
CA MET A 1 24.34 3.02 27.96
C MET A 1 23.41 4.21 28.12
N PHE A 2 22.16 3.99 28.50
CA PHE A 2 21.28 5.02 29.04
C PHE A 2 20.82 4.53 30.40
N PHE A 3 21.15 5.26 31.47
CA PHE A 3 20.54 5.04 32.78
C PHE A 3 19.14 5.64 32.76
N THR A 4 18.16 4.79 33.07
CA THR A 4 16.76 5.15 33.34
C THR A 4 16.67 5.95 34.64
N TYR A 5 16.13 7.17 34.58
CA TYR A 5 15.48 7.76 35.75
C TYR A 5 14.00 7.40 35.71
N GLY A 6 13.59 6.50 36.61
CA GLY A 6 12.20 6.15 36.88
C GLY A 6 11.49 7.22 37.73
N PRO A 7 10.16 7.09 37.92
CA PRO A 7 9.30 8.15 38.42
C PRO A 7 9.18 8.11 39.94
N GLN A 8 10.22 8.50 40.68
CA GLN A 8 10.09 8.89 42.09
C GLN A 8 11.14 9.94 42.48
N ALA A 9 10.76 11.22 42.44
CA ALA A 9 11.27 12.25 43.34
C ALA A 9 10.30 13.45 43.41
N PRO A 10 10.15 14.10 44.58
CA PRO A 10 8.93 14.80 44.97
C PRO A 10 8.94 16.30 44.64
N THR A 11 7.74 16.88 44.64
CA THR A 11 7.47 18.32 44.77
C THR A 11 8.28 18.96 45.90
N ALA A 12 9.35 19.67 45.58
CA ALA A 12 9.86 20.87 46.27
C ALA A 12 11.22 21.28 45.68
N LEU A 13 11.25 22.21 44.72
CA LEU A 13 12.41 23.07 44.44
C LEU A 13 11.91 24.36 43.77
N SER A 14 11.41 25.27 44.58
CA SER A 14 11.40 26.70 44.26
C SER A 14 12.84 27.24 44.38
N ASN A 15 13.34 27.86 43.32
CA ASN A 15 14.65 28.53 43.18
C ASN A 15 15.90 27.61 43.12
N GLY A 16 16.33 27.27 41.89
CA GLY A 16 17.56 26.54 41.52
C GLY A 16 17.69 26.41 39.99
N PRO A 17 18.89 26.17 39.41
CA PRO A 17 19.32 26.77 38.14
C PRO A 17 18.56 26.28 36.90
N THR A 18 18.42 27.19 35.95
CA THR A 18 17.76 26.96 34.65
C THR A 18 18.39 25.81 33.87
N CYS A 19 17.57 25.15 33.03
CA CYS A 19 17.85 24.02 32.13
C CYS A 19 19.21 24.05 31.37
N ILE A 20 19.84 25.22 31.30
CA ILE A 20 21.16 25.49 30.70
C ILE A 20 22.32 24.89 31.53
N GLU A 21 22.26 24.90 32.87
CA GLU A 21 23.36 24.35 33.69
C GLU A 21 23.42 22.82 33.63
N VAL A 22 22.25 22.16 33.58
CA VAL A 22 22.14 20.71 33.40
C VAL A 22 22.65 20.26 32.03
N GLN A 23 22.44 21.08 30.98
CA GLN A 23 23.00 20.84 29.64
C GLN A 23 24.52 21.07 29.58
N GLY A 24 25.03 22.06 30.32
CA GLY A 24 26.47 22.35 30.41
C GLY A 24 27.25 21.22 31.07
N ASP A 25 26.73 20.63 32.13
CA ASP A 25 27.39 19.52 32.82
C ASP A 25 27.32 18.21 32.03
N TRP A 26 26.24 17.98 31.28
CA TRP A 26 26.15 16.85 30.33
C TRP A 26 27.20 16.93 29.22
N ILE A 27 27.41 18.12 28.65
CA ILE A 27 28.43 18.34 27.60
C ILE A 27 29.85 18.14 28.16
N LYS A 28 30.14 18.64 29.37
CA LYS A 28 31.45 18.45 30.02
C LYS A 28 31.74 16.97 30.29
N GLN A 29 30.75 16.19 30.72
CA GLN A 29 30.90 14.75 30.97
C GLN A 29 31.13 13.98 29.66
N CYS A 30 30.42 14.33 28.58
CA CYS A 30 30.65 13.73 27.26
C CYS A 30 32.06 14.01 26.73
N LEU A 31 32.56 15.25 26.88
CA LEU A 31 33.90 15.64 26.44
C LEU A 31 35.01 14.98 27.28
N ALA A 32 34.83 14.85 28.59
CA ALA A 32 35.76 14.13 29.47
C ALA A 32 35.85 12.64 29.10
N TYR A 33 34.71 12.01 28.80
CA TYR A 33 34.64 10.61 28.37
C TYR A 33 35.31 10.40 27.00
N MET A 34 35.11 11.32 26.04
CA MET A 34 35.78 11.26 24.73
C MET A 34 37.30 11.37 24.85
N LYS A 35 37.77 12.27 25.71
CA LYS A 35 39.21 12.50 25.92
C LYS A 35 39.87 11.31 26.62
N ALA A 36 39.17 10.63 27.52
CA ALA A 36 39.65 9.42 28.18
C ALA A 36 39.69 8.19 27.25
N ASN A 37 38.92 8.18 26.16
CA ASN A 37 38.77 7.03 25.26
C ASN A 37 39.23 7.31 23.81
N ASN A 38 39.92 8.43 23.56
CA ASN A 38 40.48 8.81 22.24
C ASN A 38 39.46 8.85 21.08
N PHE A 39 38.20 9.20 21.35
CA PHE A 39 37.19 9.41 20.31
C PHE A 39 37.30 10.81 19.69
N SER A 40 37.34 10.92 18.36
CA SER A 40 37.53 12.20 17.63
C SER A 40 36.23 12.87 17.14
N ARG A 41 35.06 12.21 17.24
CA ARG A 41 33.74 12.75 16.85
C ARG A 41 32.60 12.19 17.69
N ILE A 42 31.56 13.01 17.90
CA ILE A 42 30.22 12.57 18.32
C ILE A 42 29.34 12.62 17.06
N GLU A 43 28.75 11.49 16.67
CA GLU A 43 27.59 11.52 15.76
C GLU A 43 26.33 11.67 16.63
N ALA A 44 25.70 12.84 16.55
CA ALA A 44 24.38 13.03 17.16
C ALA A 44 23.40 12.11 16.43
N SER A 45 22.67 11.28 17.18
CA SER A 45 21.63 10.46 16.59
C SER A 45 20.53 11.37 16.04
N ARG A 46 19.92 10.93 14.93
CA ARG A 46 18.82 11.61 14.23
C ARG A 46 17.65 11.98 15.15
N ALA A 47 17.53 11.32 16.31
CA ALA A 47 16.52 11.60 17.34
C ALA A 47 16.77 12.94 18.06
N ALA A 48 18.01 13.25 18.44
CA ALA A 48 18.36 14.53 19.06
C ALA A 48 18.16 15.72 18.09
N GLU A 49 18.38 15.48 16.80
CA GLU A 49 18.16 16.47 15.73
C GLU A 49 16.66 16.76 15.47
N VAL A 50 15.80 15.77 15.70
CA VAL A 50 14.33 15.90 15.55
C VAL A 50 13.72 16.60 16.76
N GLU A 51 14.20 16.31 17.97
CA GLU A 51 13.75 16.96 19.21
C GLU A 51 14.11 18.46 19.20
N TRP A 52 15.30 18.82 18.69
CA TRP A 52 15.71 20.21 18.51
C TRP A 52 14.91 20.95 17.42
N ARG A 53 14.51 20.27 16.32
CA ARG A 53 13.63 20.85 15.29
C ARG A 53 12.23 21.15 15.81
N ASN A 54 11.69 20.28 16.66
CA ASN A 54 10.36 20.49 17.26
C ASN A 54 10.36 21.69 18.22
N LEU A 55 11.45 21.93 18.94
CA LEU A 55 11.62 23.11 19.80
C LEU A 55 11.67 24.45 19.01
N VAL A 56 12.16 24.44 17.77
CA VAL A 56 12.30 25.66 16.95
C VAL A 56 11.05 25.95 16.11
N GLN A 57 10.25 24.94 15.75
CA GLN A 57 9.01 25.12 14.98
C GLN A 57 7.81 25.65 15.78
N THR A 58 7.88 25.69 17.12
CA THR A 58 6.78 26.17 17.99
C THR A 58 6.70 27.69 18.14
N GLY A 59 7.51 28.48 17.42
CA GLY A 59 7.33 29.93 17.31
C GLY A 59 7.79 30.77 18.52
N ALA A 60 8.49 30.20 19.49
CA ALA A 60 8.95 30.92 20.69
C ALA A 60 10.12 31.92 20.46
N SER A 61 10.60 32.09 19.24
CA SER A 61 11.89 32.75 18.98
C SER A 61 11.85 34.28 18.85
N PHE A 62 10.69 34.89 18.58
CA PHE A 62 10.64 36.36 18.39
C PHE A 62 10.52 37.15 19.70
N THR A 63 9.92 36.58 20.75
CA THR A 63 9.71 37.25 22.04
C THR A 63 10.94 37.20 22.95
N LEU A 64 11.85 36.24 22.73
CA LEU A 64 13.12 36.11 23.47
C LEU A 64 14.22 37.04 22.93
N LEU A 65 14.22 37.35 21.63
CA LEU A 65 15.16 38.28 21.00
C LEU A 65 14.98 39.74 21.45
N GLY A 66 13.74 40.15 21.79
CA GLY A 66 13.46 41.47 22.35
C GLY A 66 13.93 41.66 23.80
N LYS A 67 13.93 40.59 24.61
CA LYS A 67 14.37 40.64 26.02
C LYS A 67 15.88 40.45 26.19
N ALA A 68 16.54 39.70 25.30
CA ALA A 68 18.00 39.53 25.34
C ALA A 68 18.77 40.84 25.03
N LYS A 69 18.17 41.74 24.24
CA LYS A 69 18.78 43.02 23.87
C LYS A 69 18.78 44.05 25.00
N SER A 70 17.83 43.98 25.95
CA SER A 70 17.77 44.91 27.10
C SER A 70 18.66 44.48 28.28
N TRP A 71 19.10 43.22 28.33
CA TRP A 71 20.01 42.71 29.36
C TRP A 71 21.49 42.99 29.03
N TYR A 72 21.84 43.10 27.75
CA TYR A 72 23.23 43.23 27.30
C TYR A 72 23.81 44.66 27.35
N THR A 73 23.00 45.68 27.61
CA THR A 73 23.47 47.09 27.69
C THR A 73 23.75 47.58 29.11
N GLY A 74 23.68 46.71 30.13
CA GLY A 74 23.54 47.14 31.53
C GLY A 74 24.56 46.65 32.56
N VAL A 75 25.65 45.95 32.21
CA VAL A 75 26.62 45.48 33.21
C VAL A 75 28.06 45.68 32.76
N ASN A 76 28.67 46.76 33.27
CA ASN A 76 30.11 46.98 33.29
C ASN A 76 30.69 46.23 34.50
N THR A 77 31.53 45.22 34.27
CA THR A 77 32.41 44.66 35.32
C THR A 77 33.82 44.51 34.74
N PRO A 78 34.84 45.20 35.30
CA PRO A 78 36.22 45.07 34.84
C PRO A 78 36.89 43.84 35.46
N GLY A 79 37.62 43.05 34.67
CA GLY A 79 38.68 42.19 35.21
C GLY A 79 38.74 40.69 34.83
N LYS A 80 38.02 40.19 33.82
CA LYS A 80 38.29 38.85 33.24
C LYS A 80 38.09 38.86 31.72
N PRO A 81 39.02 38.30 30.91
CA PRO A 81 38.73 38.04 29.51
C PRO A 81 37.77 36.85 29.43
N ILE A 82 36.53 37.12 29.01
CA ILE A 82 35.54 36.11 28.67
C ILE A 82 35.83 35.69 27.22
N GLU A 83 36.15 34.42 27.00
CA GLU A 83 36.22 33.83 25.67
C GLU A 83 34.86 33.99 24.96
N GLN A 84 34.87 34.64 23.80
CA GLN A 84 33.74 34.71 22.88
C GLN A 84 33.38 33.30 22.38
N VAL A 85 32.53 32.57 23.09
CA VAL A 85 31.94 31.34 22.56
C VAL A 85 30.77 31.72 21.63
N ASN A 86 31.05 31.56 20.34
CA ASN A 86 30.25 31.87 19.16
C ASN A 86 28.81 31.31 19.16
N LEU A 87 27.83 32.09 19.65
CA LEU A 87 26.40 31.84 19.36
C LEU A 87 26.02 32.14 17.90
N VAL A 88 26.85 32.93 17.19
CA VAL A 88 26.68 33.28 15.77
C VAL A 88 26.98 32.10 14.83
N GLY A 89 27.81 31.14 15.27
CA GLY A 89 28.20 29.98 14.46
C GLY A 89 27.07 28.96 14.22
N GLY A 90 26.14 28.82 15.17
CA GLY A 90 25.03 27.85 15.07
C GLY A 90 23.94 28.25 14.07
N ILE A 91 23.67 29.55 13.93
CA ILE A 91 22.67 30.08 12.98
C ILE A 91 23.22 30.04 11.55
N ALA A 92 24.50 30.35 11.36
CA ALA A 92 25.18 30.23 10.07
C ALA A 92 25.25 28.77 9.59
N TYR A 93 25.38 27.81 10.51
CA TYR A 93 25.40 26.37 10.22
C TYR A 93 24.05 25.85 9.69
N TYR A 94 22.92 26.29 10.27
CA TYR A 94 21.57 25.87 9.83
C TYR A 94 21.16 26.49 8.49
N ASP A 95 21.53 27.74 8.22
CA ASP A 95 21.23 28.42 6.95
C ASP A 95 22.06 27.84 5.79
N ALA A 96 23.32 27.45 6.05
CA ALA A 96 24.17 26.76 5.07
C ALA A 96 23.61 25.38 4.66
N ILE A 97 23.12 24.58 5.61
CA ILE A 97 22.52 23.26 5.34
C ILE A 97 21.20 23.39 4.55
N CYS A 98 20.39 24.40 4.86
CA CYS A 98 19.16 24.67 4.11
C CYS A 98 19.45 25.12 2.67
N ARG A 99 20.51 25.91 2.47
CA ARG A 99 20.95 26.37 1.14
C ARG A 99 21.60 25.25 0.31
N GLU A 100 22.39 24.38 0.93
CA GLU A 100 22.97 23.17 0.33
C GLU A 100 21.88 22.22 -0.19
N ARG A 101 20.82 21.98 0.60
CA ARG A 101 19.69 21.13 0.18
C ARG A 101 18.88 21.75 -0.96
N ARG A 102 18.79 23.08 -1.03
CA ARG A 102 18.14 23.80 -2.13
C ARG A 102 18.96 23.69 -3.41
N LEU A 103 20.28 23.84 -3.34
CA LEU A 103 21.20 23.66 -4.48
C LEU A 103 21.20 22.21 -4.99
N GLN A 104 21.22 21.23 -4.08
CA GLN A 104 21.11 19.81 -4.43
C GLN A 104 19.80 19.50 -5.15
N SER A 105 18.69 20.09 -4.73
CA SER A 105 17.39 19.94 -5.38
C SER A 105 17.36 20.52 -6.80
N VAL A 106 17.96 21.71 -6.98
CA VAL A 106 18.08 22.37 -8.30
C VAL A 106 18.99 21.56 -9.24
N MET A 107 20.13 21.08 -8.75
CA MET A 107 21.07 20.27 -9.55
C MET A 107 20.48 18.90 -9.93
N LYS A 108 19.69 18.27 -9.05
CA LYS A 108 18.99 17.01 -9.33
C LYS A 108 17.86 17.20 -10.35
N GLY A 109 17.17 18.34 -10.29
CA GLY A 109 16.17 18.75 -11.28
C GLY A 109 16.77 19.02 -12.67
N LEU A 110 17.91 19.72 -12.73
CA LEU A 110 18.66 19.94 -13.96
C LEU A 110 19.19 18.64 -14.56
N ARG A 111 19.75 17.75 -13.74
CA ARG A 111 20.20 16.42 -14.18
C ARG A 111 19.06 15.61 -14.79
N PHE A 112 17.88 15.62 -14.15
CA PHE A 112 16.69 14.95 -14.66
C PHE A 112 16.16 15.56 -15.98
N GLN A 113 16.18 16.88 -16.11
CA GLN A 113 15.78 17.56 -17.35
C GLN A 113 16.75 17.30 -18.51
N VAL A 114 18.05 17.26 -18.23
CA VAL A 114 19.09 16.95 -19.22
C VAL A 114 18.99 15.49 -19.66
N THR A 115 18.85 14.53 -18.74
CA THR A 115 18.72 13.10 -19.07
C THR A 115 17.44 12.82 -19.86
N ASN A 116 16.30 13.43 -19.49
CA ASN A 116 15.05 13.25 -20.23
C ASN A 116 15.08 13.85 -21.64
N ARG A 117 15.74 15.00 -21.85
CA ARG A 117 15.85 15.58 -23.21
C ARG A 117 16.82 14.79 -24.10
N LEU A 118 17.90 14.24 -23.52
CA LEU A 118 18.82 13.33 -24.22
C LEU A 118 18.14 12.02 -24.63
N ASP A 119 17.25 11.47 -23.80
CA ASP A 119 16.50 10.25 -24.14
C ASP A 119 15.34 10.51 -25.11
N GLN A 120 14.71 11.69 -25.09
CA GLN A 120 13.73 12.09 -26.11
C GLN A 120 14.37 12.26 -27.51
N GLY A 121 15.66 12.56 -27.59
CA GLY A 121 16.42 12.63 -28.84
C GLY A 121 16.77 11.28 -29.47
N LYS A 122 16.75 10.18 -28.70
CA LYS A 122 17.09 8.82 -29.20
C LYS A 122 15.95 8.13 -29.95
N ASN A 123 14.71 8.58 -29.77
CA ASN A 123 13.50 7.94 -30.33
C ASN A 123 12.92 8.61 -31.58
N ARG A 124 13.61 9.57 -32.21
CA ARG A 124 13.19 10.15 -33.50
C ARG A 124 14.20 9.83 -34.60
N LYS A 125 13.88 8.85 -35.43
CA LYS A 125 14.41 8.77 -36.80
C LYS A 125 13.86 9.95 -37.60
N ASN A 126 14.52 11.10 -37.56
CA ASN A 126 14.45 12.08 -38.65
C ASN A 126 15.56 13.13 -38.53
N ARG A 127 16.31 13.29 -39.63
CA ARG A 127 17.19 14.43 -39.92
C ARG A 127 16.40 15.74 -39.78
N ARG A 128 16.59 16.50 -38.69
CA ARG A 128 16.38 17.96 -38.69
C ARG A 128 17.46 18.64 -37.84
N ASP A 129 18.21 19.45 -38.57
CA ASP A 129 19.16 20.53 -38.28
C ASP A 129 20.11 20.52 -37.06
N ALA A 130 21.40 20.55 -37.40
CA ALA A 130 22.51 20.87 -36.50
C ALA A 130 22.34 22.24 -35.80
N THR A 131 21.55 23.15 -36.39
CA THR A 131 21.19 24.46 -35.83
C THR A 131 20.44 24.33 -34.51
N THR A 132 19.52 23.36 -34.39
CA THR A 132 18.72 23.14 -33.17
C THR A 132 19.57 22.56 -32.03
N ARG A 133 20.59 21.74 -32.35
CA ARG A 133 21.55 21.23 -31.34
C ARG A 133 22.53 22.31 -30.85
N LYS A 134 22.89 23.27 -31.69
CA LYS A 134 23.70 24.44 -31.31
C LYS A 134 22.92 25.35 -30.36
N GLU A 135 21.65 25.62 -30.66
CA GLU A 135 20.76 26.40 -29.79
C GLU A 135 20.53 25.74 -28.43
N ASP A 136 20.41 24.41 -28.39
CA ASP A 136 20.28 23.64 -27.14
C ASP A 136 21.55 23.71 -26.27
N LEU A 137 22.74 23.64 -26.88
CA LEU A 137 24.03 23.78 -26.18
C LEU A 137 24.27 25.21 -25.68
N GLU A 138 23.90 26.22 -26.47
CA GLU A 138 23.96 27.63 -26.05
C GLU A 138 22.98 27.91 -24.90
N CYS A 139 21.77 27.33 -24.92
CA CYS A 139 20.80 27.47 -23.84
C CYS A 139 21.29 26.80 -22.55
N LEU A 140 21.94 25.64 -22.66
CA LEU A 140 22.49 24.91 -21.52
C LEU A 140 23.70 25.65 -20.91
N ALA A 141 24.61 26.16 -21.74
CA ALA A 141 25.76 26.94 -21.29
C ALA A 141 25.30 28.21 -20.57
N LYS A 142 24.37 28.97 -21.17
CA LYS A 142 23.81 30.20 -20.57
C LYS A 142 23.21 29.94 -19.19
N GLU A 143 22.54 28.80 -18.99
CA GLU A 143 21.89 28.50 -17.71
C GLU A 143 22.86 28.00 -16.63
N VAL A 144 23.92 27.28 -17.01
CA VAL A 144 25.02 26.94 -16.09
C VAL A 144 25.76 28.21 -15.65
N ILE A 145 25.99 29.15 -16.56
CA ILE A 145 26.62 30.45 -16.28
C ILE A 145 25.74 31.30 -15.36
N ARG A 146 24.42 31.31 -15.60
CA ARG A 146 23.45 32.01 -14.76
C ARG A 146 23.42 31.46 -13.33
N VAL A 147 23.54 30.14 -13.17
CA VAL A 147 23.66 29.48 -11.86
C VAL A 147 24.97 29.84 -11.20
N ALA A 148 26.10 29.85 -11.92
CA ALA A 148 27.40 30.26 -11.38
C ALA A 148 27.39 31.73 -10.89
N ILE A 149 26.82 32.64 -11.67
CA ILE A 149 26.65 34.06 -11.28
C ILE A 149 25.68 34.21 -10.11
N THR A 150 24.65 33.36 -10.02
CA THR A 150 23.70 33.38 -8.89
C THR A 150 24.36 32.91 -7.60
N VAL A 151 25.20 31.87 -7.68
CA VAL A 151 26.03 31.39 -6.56
C VAL A 151 27.02 32.47 -6.13
N GLU A 152 27.62 33.21 -7.07
CA GLU A 152 28.53 34.33 -6.80
C GLU A 152 27.83 35.55 -6.17
N LYS A 153 26.57 35.83 -6.57
CA LYS A 153 25.75 36.93 -6.02
C LYS A 153 25.19 36.62 -4.63
N THR A 154 24.99 35.35 -4.26
CA THR A 154 24.52 34.98 -2.92
C THR A 154 25.68 34.80 -1.94
N LYS A 155 26.32 35.91 -1.51
CA LYS A 155 27.30 35.87 -0.41
C LYS A 155 26.68 36.17 0.95
N SER A 156 26.82 35.22 1.87
CA SER A 156 26.97 35.48 3.31
C SER A 156 28.46 35.47 3.62
N MET A 157 29.12 36.62 3.54
CA MET A 157 30.50 36.81 4.03
C MET A 157 30.50 37.98 5.01
N THR A 158 31.21 37.81 6.11
CA THR A 158 31.37 38.86 7.13
C THR A 158 32.19 40.03 6.56
N GLU A 159 32.00 41.22 7.13
CA GLU A 159 32.53 42.49 6.61
C GLU A 159 34.08 42.52 6.58
N ALA A 160 34.73 41.78 7.48
CA ALA A 160 36.19 41.62 7.53
C ALA A 160 36.76 40.81 6.33
N GLU A 161 36.01 39.86 5.79
CA GLU A 161 36.48 38.98 4.70
C GLU A 161 36.37 39.66 3.32
N ARG A 162 35.59 40.75 3.22
CA ARG A 162 35.42 41.52 1.97
C ARG A 162 36.59 42.46 1.66
N HIS A 163 37.44 42.76 2.64
CA HIS A 163 38.52 43.74 2.53
C HIS A 163 39.92 43.14 2.37
N SER A 164 40.03 41.82 2.18
CA SER A 164 41.30 41.21 1.76
C SER A 164 41.57 41.50 0.28
N GLU A 165 42.51 42.40 -0.01
CA GLU A 165 42.95 42.74 -1.38
C GLU A 165 43.42 41.51 -2.17
N SER A 166 44.01 40.51 -1.50
CA SER A 166 44.49 39.28 -2.14
C SER A 166 43.34 38.39 -2.64
N LEU A 167 42.21 38.35 -1.93
CA LEU A 167 41.05 37.54 -2.32
C LEU A 167 40.24 38.20 -3.45
N GLN A 168 40.16 39.54 -3.46
CA GLN A 168 39.49 40.26 -4.55
C GLN A 168 40.25 40.16 -5.88
N GLY A 169 41.59 40.24 -5.84
CA GLY A 169 42.41 40.02 -7.04
C GLY A 169 42.24 38.61 -7.61
N TYR A 170 42.12 37.61 -6.73
CA TYR A 170 41.94 36.21 -7.15
C TYR A 170 40.56 35.96 -7.77
N LEU A 171 39.48 36.49 -7.16
CA LEU A 171 38.13 36.37 -7.71
C LEU A 171 37.96 37.14 -9.03
N GLY A 172 38.65 38.27 -9.20
CA GLY A 172 38.71 39.00 -10.47
C GLY A 172 39.34 38.18 -11.61
N GLY A 173 40.42 37.43 -11.32
CA GLY A 173 41.06 36.54 -12.29
C GLY A 173 40.18 35.35 -12.70
N ILE A 174 39.43 34.79 -11.75
CA ILE A 174 38.47 33.71 -12.01
C ILE A 174 37.36 34.19 -12.95
N LYS A 175 36.77 35.35 -12.65
CA LYS A 175 35.72 35.93 -13.48
C LYS A 175 36.20 36.23 -14.90
N GLY A 176 37.38 36.84 -15.05
CA GLY A 176 37.96 37.11 -16.37
C GLY A 176 38.23 35.85 -17.20
N THR A 177 38.61 34.75 -16.55
CA THR A 177 38.82 33.46 -17.21
C THR A 177 37.50 32.85 -17.68
N MET A 178 36.43 32.95 -16.88
CA MET A 178 35.09 32.46 -17.27
C MET A 178 34.49 33.29 -18.41
N ASP A 179 34.67 34.62 -18.38
CA ASP A 179 34.22 35.51 -19.45
C ASP A 179 34.95 35.20 -20.77
N GLY A 180 36.25 34.90 -20.74
CA GLY A 180 37.00 34.49 -21.94
C GLY A 180 36.61 33.11 -22.48
N ILE A 181 36.19 32.19 -21.61
CA ILE A 181 35.62 30.89 -22.03
C ILE A 181 34.27 31.08 -22.71
N LEU A 182 33.41 31.94 -22.16
CA LEU A 182 32.14 32.32 -22.78
C LEU A 182 32.35 32.88 -24.18
N GLU A 183 33.35 33.74 -24.36
CA GLU A 183 33.63 34.42 -25.61
C GLU A 183 34.06 33.42 -26.71
N LEU A 184 34.92 32.45 -26.37
CA LEU A 184 35.33 31.37 -27.30
C LEU A 184 34.16 30.47 -27.72
N ILE A 185 33.27 30.15 -26.76
CA ILE A 185 32.06 29.36 -27.02
C ILE A 185 31.08 30.14 -27.90
N THR A 186 30.89 31.43 -27.61
CA THR A 186 29.94 32.30 -28.31
C THR A 186 30.38 32.61 -29.74
N ASN A 187 31.70 32.72 -29.98
CA ASN A 187 32.26 33.00 -31.30
C ASN A 187 32.48 31.74 -32.17
N GLY A 188 32.12 30.55 -31.68
CA GLY A 188 32.17 29.30 -32.46
C GLY A 188 33.57 28.79 -32.79
N GLN A 189 34.60 29.32 -32.13
CA GLN A 189 36.00 28.87 -32.26
C GLN A 189 36.38 28.09 -31.00
N VAL A 190 35.92 26.83 -30.92
CA VAL A 190 36.29 25.95 -29.81
C VAL A 190 37.31 24.94 -30.31
N ASP A 191 38.58 25.31 -30.24
CA ASP A 191 39.69 24.35 -30.34
C ASP A 191 39.75 23.57 -29.01
N GLU A 192 39.38 22.29 -29.08
CA GLU A 192 39.30 21.37 -27.95
C GLU A 192 40.61 21.34 -27.14
N ASN A 193 41.75 21.40 -27.81
CA ASN A 193 43.04 21.36 -27.13
C ASN A 193 43.30 22.66 -26.37
N GLN A 194 43.00 23.82 -26.95
CA GLN A 194 43.14 25.10 -26.24
C GLN A 194 42.22 25.20 -25.03
N PHE A 195 40.99 24.69 -25.14
CA PHE A 195 40.01 24.71 -24.05
C PHE A 195 40.42 23.80 -22.90
N VAL A 196 40.84 22.56 -23.20
CA VAL A 196 41.32 21.60 -22.21
C VAL A 196 42.60 22.09 -21.53
N THR A 197 43.55 22.64 -22.29
CA THR A 197 44.78 23.20 -21.74
C THR A 197 44.52 24.37 -20.80
N ARG A 198 43.56 25.26 -21.12
CA ARG A 198 43.18 26.37 -20.22
C ARG A 198 42.52 25.90 -18.92
N ILE A 199 41.64 24.89 -18.98
CA ILE A 199 41.02 24.33 -17.77
C ILE A 199 42.06 23.62 -16.88
N GLN A 200 43.03 22.92 -17.49
CA GLN A 200 44.11 22.28 -16.74
C GLN A 200 45.07 23.29 -16.10
N ALA A 201 45.40 24.38 -16.80
CA ALA A 201 46.20 25.47 -16.23
C ALA A 201 45.48 26.13 -15.03
N TYR A 202 44.17 26.36 -15.17
CA TYR A 202 43.34 26.91 -14.10
C TYR A 202 43.26 25.99 -12.86
N ARG A 203 43.17 24.68 -13.07
CA ARG A 203 43.26 23.69 -11.98
C ARG A 203 44.58 23.80 -11.21
N GLN A 204 45.69 23.95 -11.93
CA GLN A 204 47.02 24.02 -11.32
C GLN A 204 47.21 25.32 -10.52
N GLU A 205 46.71 26.46 -11.02
CA GLU A 205 46.73 27.73 -10.30
C GLU A 205 45.89 27.72 -9.01
N LEU A 206 44.73 27.06 -9.06
CA LEU A 206 43.89 26.83 -7.88
C LEU A 206 44.56 25.92 -6.86
N GLN A 207 45.13 24.79 -7.29
CA GLN A 207 45.83 23.87 -6.40
C GLN A 207 47.02 24.56 -5.70
N ASN A 208 47.75 25.41 -6.42
CA ASN A 208 48.86 26.18 -5.89
C ASN A 208 48.42 27.27 -4.89
N ALA A 209 47.26 27.90 -5.11
CA ALA A 209 46.68 28.83 -4.15
C ALA A 209 46.21 28.11 -2.88
N MET A 210 45.59 26.94 -3.00
CA MET A 210 45.15 26.11 -1.86
C MET A 210 46.30 25.74 -0.94
N ASN A 211 47.45 25.37 -1.52
CA ASN A 211 48.64 24.99 -0.75
C ASN A 211 49.30 26.15 -0.01
N ARG A 212 49.00 27.42 -0.34
CA ARG A 212 49.57 28.60 0.33
C ARG A 212 48.82 29.06 1.59
N PHE A 213 47.58 28.63 1.81
CA PHE A 213 46.70 29.17 2.88
C PHE A 213 46.35 28.18 4.01
N SER A 214 47.07 27.05 4.12
CA SER A 214 46.82 26.03 5.15
C SER A 214 47.54 26.36 6.46
N PRO A 215 46.92 27.11 7.38
CA PRO A 215 46.62 26.52 8.69
C PRO A 215 45.31 26.96 9.39
N ASP A 216 44.41 27.74 8.77
CA ASP A 216 43.18 28.23 9.45
C ASP A 216 41.91 27.44 9.09
N ILE A 217 41.25 26.89 10.12
CA ILE A 217 40.12 25.92 10.07
C ILE A 217 38.87 26.46 9.35
N ALA A 218 38.73 27.78 9.17
CA ALA A 218 37.61 28.37 8.45
C ALA A 218 37.71 28.22 6.91
N LEU A 219 38.92 28.10 6.36
CA LEU A 219 39.14 28.02 4.91
C LEU A 219 38.78 26.64 4.33
N ASP A 220 38.83 25.60 5.16
CA ASP A 220 38.62 24.19 4.78
C ASP A 220 37.24 23.94 4.11
N ARG A 221 36.22 24.74 4.44
CA ARG A 221 34.85 24.58 3.89
C ARG A 221 34.67 25.17 2.49
N SER A 222 35.30 26.30 2.19
CA SER A 222 35.26 26.90 0.84
C SER A 222 36.03 26.03 -0.16
N LEU A 223 37.13 25.43 0.29
CA LEU A 223 37.98 24.53 -0.51
C LEU A 223 37.24 23.27 -0.97
N VAL A 224 36.35 22.71 -0.14
CA VAL A 224 35.47 21.58 -0.51
C VAL A 224 34.45 21.98 -1.58
N HIS A 225 33.94 23.21 -1.55
CA HIS A 225 33.02 23.71 -2.59
C HIS A 225 33.73 23.95 -3.93
N PHE A 226 34.97 24.45 -3.93
CA PHE A 226 35.77 24.64 -5.15
C PHE A 226 36.24 23.31 -5.76
N SER A 227 36.60 22.32 -4.94
CA SER A 227 36.91 20.96 -5.40
C SER A 227 35.73 20.32 -6.13
N ARG A 228 34.50 20.46 -5.60
CA ARG A 228 33.28 19.94 -6.24
C ARG A 228 32.87 20.69 -7.52
N LEU A 229 33.28 21.95 -7.67
CA LEU A 229 33.10 22.71 -8.91
C LEU A 229 34.06 22.20 -10.01
N LEU A 230 35.30 21.85 -9.64
CA LEU A 230 36.26 21.20 -10.53
C LEU A 230 35.76 19.83 -10.99
N ASP A 231 35.20 19.01 -10.09
CA ASP A 231 34.59 17.72 -10.44
C ASP A 231 33.41 17.87 -11.42
N SER A 232 32.63 18.95 -11.26
CA SER A 232 31.48 19.25 -12.14
C SER A 232 31.92 19.72 -13.53
N LEU A 233 33.03 20.46 -13.63
CA LEU A 233 33.65 20.85 -14.88
C LEU A 233 34.31 19.65 -15.59
N GLU A 234 34.91 18.72 -14.85
CA GLU A 234 35.41 17.43 -15.40
C GLU A 234 34.29 16.57 -15.98
N LEU A 235 33.12 16.55 -15.32
CA LEU A 235 31.94 15.85 -15.83
C LEU A 235 31.39 16.49 -17.12
N LEU A 236 31.45 17.81 -17.23
CA LEU A 236 31.10 18.55 -18.45
C LEU A 236 32.09 18.27 -19.59
N LEU A 237 33.40 18.26 -19.30
CA LEU A 237 34.45 17.87 -20.26
C LEU A 237 34.30 16.42 -20.74
N SER A 238 33.94 15.51 -19.83
CA SER A 238 33.68 14.10 -20.14
C SER A 238 32.44 13.92 -21.01
N GLY A 239 31.39 14.72 -20.77
CA GLY A 239 30.20 14.79 -21.63
C GLY A 239 30.48 15.38 -23.01
N PHE A 240 31.37 16.38 -23.09
CA PHE A 240 31.82 16.98 -24.36
C PHE A 240 32.62 15.97 -25.21
N LYS A 241 33.50 15.19 -24.59
CA LYS A 241 34.24 14.09 -25.25
C LYS A 241 33.32 12.98 -25.79
N LEU A 242 32.25 12.65 -25.08
CA LEU A 242 31.25 11.65 -25.51
C LEU A 242 30.41 12.10 -26.72
N LEU A 243 30.30 13.41 -26.97
CA LEU A 243 29.56 13.98 -28.09
C LEU A 243 30.42 14.15 -29.36
N LEU A 244 31.74 14.02 -29.25
CA LEU A 244 32.73 14.22 -30.33
C LEU A 244 33.53 12.95 -30.70
N VAL A 245 33.09 11.76 -30.29
CA VAL A 245 33.65 10.52 -30.87
C VAL A 245 33.40 10.54 -32.38
N PRO A 246 34.45 10.52 -33.23
CA PRO A 246 34.26 10.62 -34.67
C PRO A 246 33.57 9.38 -35.21
N PHE A 247 32.76 9.63 -36.22
CA PHE A 247 31.98 8.72 -37.06
C PHE A 247 32.81 7.65 -37.83
N GLN A 248 34.07 7.36 -37.43
CA GLN A 248 34.99 6.49 -38.17
C GLN A 248 34.99 5.01 -37.73
N GLU A 249 34.65 4.67 -36.48
CA GLU A 249 34.65 3.26 -36.06
C GLU A 249 33.34 2.50 -36.34
N LEU A 250 32.25 3.20 -36.71
CA LEU A 250 30.98 2.54 -37.08
C LEU A 250 30.85 2.23 -38.58
N LEU A 251 31.84 2.59 -39.41
CA LEU A 251 31.84 2.36 -40.86
C LEU A 251 32.86 1.29 -41.32
N VAL A 252 33.75 0.82 -40.45
CA VAL A 252 34.77 -0.20 -40.79
C VAL A 252 34.25 -1.65 -40.63
N GLY A 253 33.14 -1.86 -39.91
CA GLY A 253 32.50 -3.18 -39.76
C GLY A 253 31.52 -3.58 -40.87
N PHE A 254 31.23 -2.71 -41.84
CA PHE A 254 30.22 -2.95 -42.88
C PHE A 254 30.77 -2.97 -44.32
N GLN A 255 32.10 -2.99 -44.49
CA GLN A 255 32.77 -3.06 -45.81
C GLN A 255 33.67 -4.30 -46.01
N GLN A 256 33.43 -5.38 -45.27
CA GLN A 256 34.03 -6.68 -45.57
C GLN A 256 32.95 -7.73 -45.81
N PHE A 257 32.20 -7.60 -46.91
CA PHE A 257 31.73 -8.73 -47.73
C PHE A 257 31.19 -8.17 -49.05
N LEU A 258 31.56 -8.82 -50.14
CA LEU A 258 31.39 -8.49 -51.56
C LEU A 258 32.56 -7.67 -52.15
N PRO A 259 33.20 -8.21 -53.21
CA PRO A 259 32.55 -8.03 -54.51
C PRO A 259 32.74 -9.17 -55.55
N ILE A 260 31.98 -9.01 -56.66
CA ILE A 260 32.20 -9.52 -58.05
C ILE A 260 31.61 -10.95 -58.31
N ARG A 261 30.77 -11.26 -59.33
CA ARG A 261 30.64 -10.81 -60.73
C ARG A 261 29.25 -11.12 -61.35
N THR A 262 29.01 -10.43 -62.45
CA THR A 262 27.93 -10.41 -63.46
C THR A 262 27.67 -11.71 -64.23
N GLU A 263 26.43 -11.95 -64.70
CA GLU A 263 26.06 -12.12 -66.12
C GLU A 263 24.56 -12.46 -66.35
N SER A 264 24.12 -12.24 -67.59
CA SER A 264 22.79 -12.04 -68.17
C SER A 264 22.07 -13.27 -68.75
N ALA A 265 20.72 -13.24 -68.85
CA ALA A 265 19.83 -13.69 -69.97
C ALA A 265 18.37 -13.86 -69.44
N VAL A 266 17.36 -13.07 -69.83
CA VAL A 266 16.47 -13.09 -71.03
C VAL A 266 15.79 -14.47 -71.29
N VAL A 267 14.45 -14.54 -71.17
CA VAL A 267 13.41 -14.86 -72.20
C VAL A 267 12.02 -15.11 -71.55
N ASP A 268 11.06 -14.25 -71.91
CA ASP A 268 9.61 -14.37 -72.19
C ASP A 268 8.66 -15.37 -71.48
N SER A 269 7.56 -14.86 -70.89
CA SER A 269 6.22 -14.76 -71.54
C SER A 269 5.06 -14.50 -70.52
N TYR A 270 4.23 -13.48 -70.80
CA TYR A 270 2.90 -13.16 -70.23
C TYR A 270 1.78 -13.73 -71.16
N PRO A 271 0.44 -13.49 -71.00
CA PRO A 271 -0.43 -12.97 -69.91
C PRO A 271 -1.75 -13.80 -69.72
N PHE A 272 -2.60 -13.59 -68.69
CA PHE A 272 -3.85 -12.77 -68.64
C PHE A 272 -4.63 -13.21 -67.35
N ALA A 273 -5.46 -12.46 -66.62
CA ALA A 273 -6.15 -11.17 -66.76
C ALA A 273 -6.57 -10.62 -65.36
N ALA A 274 -6.66 -9.29 -65.23
CA ALA A 274 -7.41 -8.54 -64.19
C ALA A 274 -8.76 -8.06 -64.80
N PRO A 275 -9.73 -7.32 -64.15
CA PRO A 275 -9.54 -6.22 -63.17
C PRO A 275 -10.64 -6.00 -62.07
N PHE A 276 -10.38 -5.02 -61.18
CA PHE A 276 -11.29 -4.27 -60.25
C PHE A 276 -12.31 -3.35 -61.03
N PRO A 277 -13.12 -2.35 -60.50
CA PRO A 277 -13.31 -1.74 -59.14
C PRO A 277 -14.75 -1.18 -58.74
N THR A 278 -14.83 -0.45 -57.60
CA THR A 278 -15.76 0.68 -57.20
C THR A 278 -17.24 0.40 -56.79
N ASN A 279 -17.99 1.15 -55.95
CA ASN A 279 -17.97 2.58 -55.52
C ASN A 279 -18.84 2.87 -54.25
N GLN A 280 -18.75 4.13 -53.74
CA GLN A 280 -19.38 4.75 -52.56
C GLN A 280 -20.86 5.23 -52.71
N SER A 281 -21.51 5.54 -51.56
CA SER A 281 -22.14 6.85 -51.16
C SER A 281 -23.64 6.93 -50.78
N SER A 282 -23.88 7.42 -49.53
CA SER A 282 -24.81 8.48 -49.04
C SER A 282 -26.36 8.37 -48.99
N GLY A 283 -26.94 8.88 -47.88
CA GLY A 283 -28.27 9.55 -47.80
C GLY A 283 -29.27 9.03 -46.74
N ILE A 284 -29.23 9.45 -45.46
CA ILE A 284 -30.15 10.39 -44.75
C ILE A 284 -31.68 10.24 -45.00
N ILE A 285 -32.47 10.04 -43.92
CA ILE A 285 -33.66 10.83 -43.46
C ILE A 285 -34.69 9.96 -42.69
N SER A 286 -34.77 10.25 -41.37
CA SER A 286 -35.92 10.44 -40.46
C SER A 286 -37.17 9.55 -40.38
N ARG A 287 -37.64 9.42 -39.12
CA ARG A 287 -39.04 9.41 -38.62
C ARG A 287 -39.86 8.15 -38.93
N ASP A 288 -40.81 7.70 -38.11
CA ASP A 288 -41.30 7.95 -36.75
C ASP A 288 -42.38 6.87 -36.52
N HIS A 289 -42.69 6.56 -35.25
CA HIS A 289 -43.92 5.87 -34.79
C HIS A 289 -44.07 4.39 -35.18
N GLY A 290 -44.52 3.48 -34.33
CA GLY A 290 -45.25 3.57 -33.08
C GLY A 290 -46.22 2.38 -33.04
N SER A 291 -46.39 1.76 -31.86
CA SER A 291 -47.60 1.02 -31.41
C SER A 291 -48.16 -0.10 -32.31
N SER A 292 -48.59 -1.27 -31.86
CA SER A 292 -49.05 -1.77 -30.57
C SER A 292 -49.62 -3.17 -30.80
N LYS A 293 -49.64 -4.00 -29.73
CA LYS A 293 -50.73 -4.89 -29.26
C LYS A 293 -51.41 -5.84 -30.27
N THR A 294 -51.69 -7.11 -30.00
CA THR A 294 -52.50 -7.73 -28.93
C THR A 294 -52.29 -9.26 -29.09
N ASP A 295 -52.05 -10.03 -28.03
CA ASP A 295 -53.04 -10.70 -27.15
C ASP A 295 -54.10 -11.56 -27.89
N ASP A 296 -54.02 -12.89 -27.73
CA ASP A 296 -55.04 -13.76 -27.09
C ASP A 296 -54.69 -15.28 -27.30
N LYS A 297 -54.59 -16.06 -26.20
CA LYS A 297 -55.47 -17.19 -25.76
C LYS A 297 -55.61 -18.35 -26.77
N GLU A 298 -55.63 -19.64 -26.45
CA GLU A 298 -55.78 -20.43 -25.22
C GLU A 298 -55.47 -21.91 -25.55
N LEU A 299 -55.01 -22.68 -24.54
CA LEU A 299 -55.23 -24.12 -24.24
C LEU A 299 -55.29 -25.18 -25.37
N VAL A 300 -54.44 -26.22 -25.28
CA VAL A 300 -54.81 -27.59 -24.84
C VAL A 300 -53.55 -28.46 -24.66
N ASP A 301 -53.60 -29.24 -23.58
CA ASP A 301 -52.65 -30.17 -22.98
C ASP A 301 -52.31 -31.40 -23.85
N SER A 302 -51.03 -31.80 -23.94
CA SER A 302 -50.60 -33.21 -23.87
C SER A 302 -49.07 -33.39 -23.86
N LYS A 303 -48.60 -33.95 -22.74
CA LYS A 303 -47.34 -34.68 -22.48
C LYS A 303 -46.43 -34.99 -23.68
N SER A 304 -45.19 -34.48 -23.66
CA SER A 304 -43.99 -35.34 -23.56
C SER A 304 -42.74 -34.50 -23.24
N SER A 305 -41.98 -35.00 -22.27
CA SER A 305 -40.77 -34.43 -21.69
C SER A 305 -39.54 -34.64 -22.59
N THR A 306 -38.88 -33.56 -23.02
CA THR A 306 -37.42 -33.50 -23.17
C THR A 306 -36.95 -32.06 -23.02
N GLY A 307 -36.83 -31.59 -21.78
CA GLY A 307 -35.99 -30.44 -21.47
C GLY A 307 -34.53 -30.79 -21.68
N ARG A 308 -33.81 -29.97 -22.47
CA ARG A 308 -32.34 -29.93 -22.42
C ARG A 308 -31.93 -29.31 -21.09
N GLY A 309 -31.96 -30.13 -20.05
CA GLY A 309 -31.21 -29.88 -18.83
C GLY A 309 -29.72 -29.90 -19.15
N TYR A 310 -28.99 -28.96 -18.55
CA TYR A 310 -27.56 -29.08 -18.31
C TYR A 310 -27.30 -30.43 -17.64
N ARG A 311 -26.78 -31.40 -18.39
CA ARG A 311 -26.26 -32.64 -17.82
C ARG A 311 -24.89 -32.31 -17.24
N SER A 312 -24.77 -32.57 -15.94
CA SER A 312 -23.51 -32.75 -15.24
C SER A 312 -22.58 -33.67 -16.06
N VAL A 313 -21.44 -33.15 -16.47
CA VAL A 313 -20.36 -33.99 -16.99
C VAL A 313 -19.69 -34.64 -15.80
N SER A 314 -20.13 -35.87 -15.49
CA SER A 314 -19.38 -36.81 -14.68
C SER A 314 -18.82 -37.88 -15.61
N GLU A 315 -17.79 -37.54 -16.37
CA GLU A 315 -17.00 -38.52 -17.12
C GLU A 315 -15.53 -38.23 -16.86
N GLU A 316 -14.82 -39.23 -16.33
CA GLU A 316 -13.37 -39.19 -16.14
C GLU A 316 -12.69 -38.99 -17.49
N ASP A 317 -11.95 -37.88 -17.66
CA ASP A 317 -11.16 -37.62 -18.86
C ASP A 317 -10.20 -38.79 -19.13
N THR A 318 -10.45 -39.57 -20.19
CA THR A 318 -9.68 -40.78 -20.49
C THR A 318 -8.91 -40.63 -21.80
N VAL A 319 -7.59 -40.77 -21.75
CA VAL A 319 -6.75 -40.96 -22.94
C VAL A 319 -6.64 -42.46 -23.21
N ARG A 320 -7.08 -42.92 -24.40
CA ARG A 320 -6.89 -44.32 -24.82
C ARG A 320 -5.68 -44.41 -25.75
N ILE A 321 -4.69 -45.22 -25.37
CA ILE A 321 -3.50 -45.52 -26.17
C ILE A 321 -3.61 -46.96 -26.66
N LEU A 322 -3.64 -47.17 -27.98
CA LEU A 322 -3.65 -48.50 -28.57
C LEU A 322 -2.23 -48.90 -28.96
N VAL A 323 -1.70 -49.97 -28.35
CA VAL A 323 -0.37 -50.51 -28.63
C VAL A 323 -0.53 -51.96 -29.08
N TYR A 324 0.11 -52.33 -30.20
CA TYR A 324 0.16 -53.71 -30.70
C TYR A 324 1.57 -54.28 -30.54
N CYS A 325 1.66 -55.57 -30.22
CA CYS A 325 2.88 -56.37 -30.35
C CYS A 325 2.79 -57.14 -31.67
N VAL A 326 3.77 -56.97 -32.57
CA VAL A 326 3.89 -57.80 -33.77
C VAL A 326 4.91 -58.89 -33.46
N SER A 327 4.45 -60.13 -33.40
CA SER A 327 5.28 -61.33 -33.33
C SER A 327 5.40 -61.89 -34.74
N GLU A 328 6.59 -61.89 -35.34
CA GLU A 328 6.82 -62.63 -36.58
C GLU A 328 6.97 -64.13 -36.25
N GLN A 329 6.07 -64.92 -36.83
CA GLN A 329 5.97 -66.38 -36.82
C GLN A 329 5.64 -67.05 -35.48
N PHE A 330 4.58 -67.87 -35.46
CA PHE A 330 4.70 -69.25 -35.00
C PHE A 330 3.63 -70.16 -35.61
N ASP A 331 4.14 -71.31 -36.06
CA ASP A 331 3.47 -72.51 -36.53
C ASP A 331 2.77 -73.21 -35.35
N LEU A 332 1.59 -73.75 -35.59
CA LEU A 332 0.79 -74.47 -34.60
C LEU A 332 1.31 -75.90 -34.50
N ASP A 333 2.28 -76.16 -33.60
CA ASP A 333 2.43 -77.41 -32.86
C ASP A 333 3.73 -77.40 -32.04
N ALA A 334 3.58 -77.18 -30.73
CA ALA A 334 4.47 -77.55 -29.61
C ALA A 334 4.51 -76.43 -28.55
N PHE A 335 4.05 -76.77 -27.35
CA PHE A 335 4.10 -75.95 -26.15
C PHE A 335 5.56 -75.56 -25.80
N HIS A 336 5.91 -74.27 -25.96
CA HIS A 336 6.75 -73.45 -25.06
C HIS A 336 6.96 -72.06 -25.70
N VAL A 337 6.15 -71.08 -25.30
CA VAL A 337 6.23 -69.70 -25.83
C VAL A 337 7.15 -68.86 -24.95
N ASN A 338 8.42 -68.77 -25.35
CA ASN A 338 9.32 -67.68 -24.98
C ASN A 338 9.48 -66.77 -26.21
N THR A 339 8.43 -66.03 -26.57
CA THR A 339 8.50 -65.08 -27.68
C THR A 339 8.88 -63.70 -27.17
N VAL A 340 10.10 -63.28 -27.50
CA VAL A 340 10.63 -61.94 -27.20
C VAL A 340 9.98 -60.93 -28.14
N CYS A 341 9.05 -60.11 -27.64
CA CYS A 341 8.48 -59.00 -28.41
C CYS A 341 9.58 -57.92 -28.61
N SER A 342 10.10 -57.78 -29.83
CA SER A 342 11.24 -56.90 -30.13
C SER A 342 10.84 -55.49 -30.58
N GLN A 343 9.57 -55.25 -30.92
CA GLN A 343 9.07 -53.92 -31.29
C GLN A 343 7.62 -53.68 -30.82
N LEU A 344 7.42 -52.75 -29.89
CA LEU A 344 6.12 -52.14 -29.60
C LEU A 344 5.95 -50.91 -30.50
N ARG A 345 4.90 -50.86 -31.33
CA ARG A 345 4.55 -49.67 -32.12
C ARG A 345 3.23 -49.09 -31.62
N VAL A 346 3.22 -47.78 -31.36
CA VAL A 346 2.00 -47.02 -31.05
C VAL A 346 1.28 -46.74 -32.36
N LEU A 347 0.08 -47.30 -32.56
CA LEU A 347 -0.67 -47.15 -33.80
C LEU A 347 -1.63 -45.95 -33.76
N ARG A 348 -2.24 -45.66 -32.61
CA ARG A 348 -3.25 -44.61 -32.49
C ARG A 348 -3.37 -44.08 -31.05
N ILE A 349 -3.41 -42.75 -30.92
CA ILE A 349 -3.82 -42.05 -29.69
C ILE A 349 -5.17 -41.42 -29.99
N THR A 350 -6.20 -41.80 -29.24
CA THR A 350 -7.51 -41.14 -29.28
C THR A 350 -7.75 -40.44 -27.96
N SER A 351 -7.96 -39.13 -28.02
CA SER A 351 -8.20 -38.27 -26.88
C SER A 351 -9.57 -37.60 -27.03
N SER A 352 -10.38 -37.58 -25.97
CA SER A 352 -11.56 -36.72 -25.87
C SER A 352 -11.20 -35.25 -25.56
N ILE A 353 -9.94 -34.95 -25.29
CA ILE A 353 -9.45 -33.62 -24.88
C ILE A 353 -9.24 -32.72 -26.11
N PRO A 354 -9.93 -31.57 -26.22
CA PRO A 354 -9.70 -30.64 -27.32
C PRO A 354 -8.37 -29.88 -27.17
N ARG A 355 -7.52 -29.95 -28.20
CA ARG A 355 -6.59 -28.88 -28.66
C ARG A 355 -5.36 -28.42 -27.83
N VAL A 356 -4.96 -29.01 -26.70
CA VAL A 356 -3.83 -28.43 -25.90
C VAL A 356 -2.55 -29.28 -25.79
N VAL A 357 -2.48 -30.49 -26.34
CA VAL A 357 -1.24 -31.30 -26.25
C VAL A 357 -0.35 -31.05 -27.48
N LYS A 358 0.79 -30.35 -27.30
CA LYS A 358 1.71 -29.99 -28.41
C LYS A 358 2.76 -31.06 -28.78
N SER A 359 3.05 -32.05 -27.93
CA SER A 359 3.94 -33.17 -28.29
C SER A 359 3.84 -34.36 -27.32
N TYR A 360 4.15 -35.56 -27.82
CA TYR A 360 4.26 -36.80 -27.05
C TYR A 360 5.70 -37.32 -27.14
N ARG A 361 6.31 -37.79 -26.05
CA ARG A 361 7.59 -38.52 -26.08
C ARG A 361 7.51 -39.73 -25.15
N LEU A 362 7.35 -40.92 -25.72
CA LEU A 362 7.38 -42.19 -25.00
C LEU A 362 8.82 -42.71 -24.97
N ARG A 363 9.38 -43.01 -23.80
CA ARG A 363 10.67 -43.69 -23.67
C ARG A 363 10.42 -45.09 -23.11
N ILE A 364 10.69 -46.11 -23.91
CA ILE A 364 10.63 -47.51 -23.49
C ILE A 364 12.07 -47.98 -23.32
N THR A 365 12.48 -48.30 -22.10
CA THR A 365 13.80 -48.88 -21.81
C THR A 365 13.66 -50.38 -21.58
N LYS A 366 14.50 -51.18 -22.26
CA LYS A 366 14.56 -52.64 -22.07
C LYS A 366 15.53 -52.93 -20.92
N SER A 367 15.01 -53.46 -19.80
CA SER A 367 15.86 -54.08 -18.77
C SER A 367 16.34 -55.44 -19.28
N SER A 368 17.64 -55.73 -19.14
CA SER A 368 18.27 -56.94 -19.66
C SER A 368 18.17 -58.15 -18.74
N ARG A 369 17.38 -58.12 -17.66
CA ARG A 369 17.33 -59.23 -16.68
C ARG A 369 15.97 -59.75 -16.23
N ASP A 370 14.85 -59.21 -16.73
CA ASP A 370 13.54 -59.85 -16.55
C ASP A 370 12.69 -59.64 -17.80
N SER A 371 11.98 -60.68 -18.24
CA SER A 371 11.12 -60.70 -19.43
C SER A 371 9.81 -59.93 -19.27
N THR A 372 9.80 -58.87 -18.46
CA THR A 372 8.67 -57.95 -18.30
C THR A 372 9.11 -56.52 -18.66
N ALA A 373 8.43 -55.92 -19.64
CA ALA A 373 8.64 -54.52 -19.99
C ALA A 373 7.95 -53.63 -18.95
N TRP A 374 8.72 -52.83 -18.21
CA TRP A 374 8.20 -51.77 -17.36
C TRP A 374 8.38 -50.42 -18.06
N VAL A 375 7.32 -49.62 -18.12
CA VAL A 375 7.38 -48.23 -18.58
C VAL A 375 7.83 -47.38 -17.39
N GLU A 376 9.12 -47.02 -17.34
CA GLU A 376 9.68 -46.39 -16.13
C GLU A 376 9.49 -44.86 -16.08
N GLU A 377 9.13 -44.18 -17.18
CA GLU A 377 8.76 -42.76 -17.11
C GLU A 377 8.10 -42.31 -18.42
N THR A 378 6.88 -41.76 -18.35
CA THR A 378 6.32 -40.95 -19.43
C THR A 378 6.14 -39.53 -18.90
N LYS A 379 7.01 -38.59 -19.30
CA LYS A 379 6.85 -37.18 -18.97
C LYS A 379 5.80 -36.55 -19.87
N PHE A 380 4.60 -36.33 -19.34
CA PHE A 380 3.68 -35.34 -19.87
C PHE A 380 4.04 -33.99 -19.24
N THR A 381 4.41 -32.99 -20.04
CA THR A 381 4.60 -31.63 -19.52
C THR A 381 3.26 -31.12 -18.98
N GLY A 382 3.15 -30.96 -17.66
CA GLY A 382 1.97 -30.43 -16.96
C GLY A 382 1.05 -31.46 -16.27
N TYR A 383 1.38 -32.75 -16.21
CA TYR A 383 0.50 -33.77 -15.63
C TYR A 383 1.27 -34.90 -14.89
N HIS A 384 0.66 -35.48 -13.84
CA HIS A 384 1.22 -36.59 -13.06
C HIS A 384 0.57 -37.95 -13.36
N TRP A 385 1.32 -39.05 -13.20
CA TRP A 385 0.89 -40.43 -13.45
C TRP A 385 0.48 -41.16 -12.16
N LYS A 386 -0.57 -42.00 -12.22
CA LYS A 386 -1.10 -42.75 -11.06
C LYS A 386 -1.49 -44.19 -11.43
N GLY A 387 -0.51 -45.03 -11.78
CA GLY A 387 -0.63 -46.50 -11.82
C GLY A 387 -1.08 -47.15 -13.14
N VAL A 388 -0.81 -48.47 -13.26
CA VAL A 388 -1.35 -49.37 -14.29
C VAL A 388 -2.30 -50.35 -13.62
N THR A 389 -3.52 -50.52 -14.14
CA THR A 389 -4.39 -51.65 -13.79
C THR A 389 -4.46 -52.61 -14.96
N ASN A 390 -4.07 -53.87 -14.75
CA ASN A 390 -4.12 -54.91 -15.77
C ASN A 390 -5.51 -55.56 -15.75
N SER A 391 -6.25 -55.47 -16.84
CA SER A 391 -7.56 -56.13 -16.99
C SER A 391 -7.59 -57.01 -18.23
N GLY A 392 -7.46 -58.32 -18.03
CA GLY A 392 -8.19 -59.35 -18.79
C GLY A 392 -7.69 -59.75 -20.20
N ALA A 393 -7.14 -60.97 -20.26
CA ALA A 393 -7.22 -62.05 -21.27
C ALA A 393 -6.97 -61.83 -22.78
N ASP A 394 -7.13 -60.63 -23.35
CA ASP A 394 -7.14 -60.48 -24.82
C ASP A 394 -5.86 -59.82 -25.40
N GLY A 395 -4.77 -59.79 -24.63
CA GLY A 395 -3.52 -59.14 -25.05
C GLY A 395 -3.58 -57.60 -25.09
N PHE A 396 -4.64 -57.00 -24.57
CA PHE A 396 -4.80 -55.54 -24.45
C PHE A 396 -4.44 -55.06 -23.03
N VAL A 397 -3.50 -54.12 -22.92
CA VAL A 397 -3.24 -53.37 -21.67
C VAL A 397 -4.03 -52.06 -21.74
N GLY A 398 -5.17 -52.00 -21.05
CA GLY A 398 -5.92 -50.77 -20.88
C GLY A 398 -5.25 -49.88 -19.83
N ILE A 399 -4.63 -48.76 -20.23
CA ILE A 399 -4.05 -47.79 -19.30
C ILE A 399 -5.12 -46.74 -18.96
N LYS A 400 -5.56 -46.70 -17.71
CA LYS A 400 -6.39 -45.59 -17.20
C LYS A 400 -5.46 -44.47 -16.71
N VAL A 401 -5.38 -43.36 -17.44
CA VAL A 401 -4.65 -42.17 -17.01
C VAL A 401 -5.63 -41.18 -16.43
N THR A 402 -5.61 -40.99 -15.11
CA THR A 402 -6.33 -39.88 -14.47
C THR A 402 -5.48 -38.62 -14.63
N MET A 403 -5.94 -37.67 -15.45
CA MET A 403 -5.26 -36.39 -15.63
C MET A 403 -5.60 -35.45 -14.47
N THR A 404 -4.59 -35.07 -13.68
CA THR A 404 -4.70 -33.93 -12.76
C THR A 404 -3.92 -32.77 -13.38
N GLU A 405 -4.58 -31.65 -13.69
CA GLU A 405 -3.87 -30.42 -14.06
C GLU A 405 -2.84 -30.07 -12.97
N SER A 406 -1.61 -29.79 -13.37
CA SER A 406 -0.62 -29.24 -12.44
C SER A 406 -1.14 -27.90 -11.90
N PRO A 407 -1.03 -27.64 -10.58
CA PRO A 407 -1.48 -26.37 -10.00
C PRO A 407 -0.86 -25.19 -10.75
N GLN A 408 -1.65 -24.17 -11.06
CA GLN A 408 -1.11 -22.95 -11.67
C GLN A 408 -0.11 -22.29 -10.72
N GLU A 409 1.04 -21.88 -11.26
CA GLU A 409 2.10 -21.24 -10.48
C GLU A 409 2.14 -19.74 -10.73
N PHE A 410 2.26 -18.98 -9.65
CA PHE A 410 2.42 -17.54 -9.66
C PHE A 410 3.58 -17.12 -8.76
N ASP A 411 4.17 -15.96 -9.02
CA ASP A 411 5.11 -15.37 -8.06
C ASP A 411 4.34 -14.86 -6.84
N VAL A 412 3.22 -14.15 -7.08
CA VAL A 412 2.40 -13.52 -6.04
C VAL A 412 0.94 -13.93 -6.20
N LEU A 413 0.36 -14.55 -5.18
CA LEU A 413 -1.09 -14.74 -5.07
C LEU A 413 -1.67 -13.78 -4.05
N ILE A 414 -2.68 -13.04 -4.46
CA ILE A 414 -3.37 -12.04 -3.64
C ILE A 414 -4.78 -12.54 -3.30
N VAL A 415 -5.23 -12.36 -2.07
CA VAL A 415 -6.58 -12.74 -1.64
C VAL A 415 -7.40 -11.49 -1.39
N GLY A 416 -8.40 -11.24 -2.25
CA GLY A 416 -9.31 -10.09 -2.19
C GLY A 416 -9.00 -8.98 -3.21
N ALA A 417 -10.04 -8.42 -3.83
CA ALA A 417 -10.02 -7.41 -4.88
C ALA A 417 -10.63 -6.05 -4.44
N GLY A 418 -10.45 -5.70 -3.16
CA GLY A 418 -10.65 -4.33 -2.67
C GLY A 418 -9.43 -3.43 -2.91
N PHE A 419 -9.41 -2.23 -2.31
CA PHE A 419 -8.30 -1.27 -2.45
C PHE A 419 -6.90 -1.89 -2.22
N GLY A 420 -6.71 -2.63 -1.13
CA GLY A 420 -5.42 -3.27 -0.85
C GLY A 420 -4.99 -4.27 -1.94
N GLY A 421 -5.93 -5.08 -2.45
CA GLY A 421 -5.63 -6.09 -3.45
C GLY A 421 -5.35 -5.52 -4.82
N VAL A 422 -6.16 -4.56 -5.28
CA VAL A 422 -5.96 -3.94 -6.60
C VAL A 422 -4.69 -3.08 -6.64
N TYR A 423 -4.34 -2.41 -5.53
CA TYR A 423 -3.09 -1.67 -5.43
C TYR A 423 -1.88 -2.61 -5.46
N THR A 424 -1.89 -3.67 -4.64
CA THR A 424 -0.81 -4.66 -4.63
C THR A 424 -0.66 -5.35 -5.97
N LEU A 425 -1.76 -5.72 -6.65
CA LEU A 425 -1.73 -6.30 -7.99
C LEU A 425 -1.04 -5.35 -8.98
N HIS A 426 -1.48 -4.10 -9.04
CA HIS A 426 -0.91 -3.11 -9.94
C HIS A 426 0.60 -2.93 -9.69
N GLN A 427 1.00 -2.77 -8.43
CA GLN A 427 2.40 -2.54 -8.06
C GLN A 427 3.31 -3.75 -8.35
N THR A 428 2.87 -4.96 -8.00
CA THR A 428 3.68 -6.18 -8.18
C THR A 428 3.74 -6.60 -9.65
N ARG A 429 2.65 -6.42 -10.41
CA ARG A 429 2.66 -6.64 -11.86
C ARG A 429 3.62 -5.69 -12.57
N ASN A 430 3.71 -4.43 -12.15
CA ASN A 430 4.66 -3.46 -12.72
C ASN A 430 6.13 -3.80 -12.41
N LEU A 431 6.41 -4.62 -11.39
CA LEU A 431 7.74 -5.20 -11.14
C LEU A 431 8.04 -6.44 -11.99
N GLY A 432 7.11 -6.83 -12.87
CA GLY A 432 7.24 -8.00 -13.75
C GLY A 432 7.10 -9.33 -13.02
N PHE A 433 6.37 -9.38 -11.90
CA PHE A 433 5.94 -10.63 -11.29
C PHE A 433 4.72 -11.19 -12.03
N SER A 434 4.58 -12.52 -12.05
CA SER A 434 3.33 -13.21 -12.36
C SER A 434 2.40 -13.13 -11.15
N VAL A 435 1.24 -12.51 -11.31
CA VAL A 435 0.34 -12.17 -10.20
C VAL A 435 -1.08 -12.60 -10.52
N LYS A 436 -1.80 -13.11 -9.52
CA LYS A 436 -3.24 -13.38 -9.61
C LYS A 436 -3.95 -12.98 -8.32
N ILE A 437 -5.15 -12.40 -8.44
CA ILE A 437 -6.07 -12.23 -7.30
C ILE A 437 -7.11 -13.35 -7.30
N PHE A 438 -7.36 -13.95 -6.15
CA PHE A 438 -8.58 -14.72 -5.88
C PHE A 438 -9.56 -13.87 -5.06
N GLU A 439 -10.73 -13.57 -5.65
CA GLU A 439 -11.80 -12.77 -5.06
C GLU A 439 -13.03 -13.65 -4.84
N SER A 440 -13.62 -13.60 -3.63
CA SER A 440 -14.81 -14.37 -3.32
C SER A 440 -16.07 -13.84 -4.01
N GLY A 441 -16.14 -12.53 -4.27
CA GLY A 441 -17.23 -11.87 -4.97
C GLY A 441 -17.14 -12.08 -6.48
N SER A 442 -18.19 -11.65 -7.17
CA SER A 442 -18.29 -11.75 -8.63
C SER A 442 -17.71 -10.52 -9.36
N ASP A 443 -17.28 -9.49 -8.62
CA ASP A 443 -16.70 -8.29 -9.18
C ASP A 443 -15.72 -7.59 -8.20
N LEU A 444 -15.05 -6.55 -8.68
CA LEU A 444 -14.17 -5.66 -7.92
C LEU A 444 -14.92 -4.88 -6.83
N GLY A 445 -14.15 -4.31 -5.90
CA GLY A 445 -14.64 -3.31 -4.94
C GLY A 445 -14.56 -3.72 -3.48
N GLY A 446 -14.34 -5.02 -3.21
CA GLY A 446 -14.20 -5.55 -1.86
C GLY A 446 -15.39 -5.16 -0.98
N ILE A 447 -15.16 -4.32 0.03
CA ILE A 447 -16.21 -3.86 0.94
C ILE A 447 -17.41 -3.22 0.19
N TRP A 448 -17.18 -2.56 -0.94
CA TRP A 448 -18.23 -1.89 -1.75
C TRP A 448 -18.98 -2.84 -2.68
N PHE A 449 -18.41 -4.03 -2.94
CA PHE A 449 -19.14 -5.13 -3.57
C PHE A 449 -20.11 -5.79 -2.58
N TRP A 450 -19.69 -6.00 -1.33
CA TRP A 450 -20.53 -6.70 -0.34
C TRP A 450 -21.57 -5.79 0.34
N ASN A 451 -21.19 -4.56 0.69
CA ASN A 451 -22.01 -3.66 1.48
C ASN A 451 -22.80 -2.72 0.58
N ARG A 452 -24.03 -3.13 0.27
CA ARG A 452 -25.00 -2.44 -0.59
C ARG A 452 -26.35 -2.24 0.10
N TYR A 453 -26.33 -2.19 1.43
CA TYR A 453 -27.51 -1.86 2.22
C TYR A 453 -27.92 -0.39 1.97
N PRO A 454 -29.19 -0.02 2.26
CA PRO A 454 -29.68 1.35 2.10
C PRO A 454 -28.77 2.33 2.85
N GLY A 455 -28.21 3.31 2.13
CA GLY A 455 -27.38 4.36 2.72
C GLY A 455 -25.89 4.03 2.86
N ALA A 456 -25.43 2.86 2.40
CA ALA A 456 -24.02 2.51 2.44
C ALA A 456 -23.15 3.57 1.72
N ARG A 457 -22.24 4.18 2.46
CA ARG A 457 -21.49 5.38 2.03
C ARG A 457 -20.16 5.51 2.75
N VAL A 458 -19.22 6.22 2.15
CA VAL A 458 -17.94 6.58 2.79
C VAL A 458 -18.13 7.55 3.95
N ASP A 459 -17.19 7.50 4.90
CA ASP A 459 -17.00 8.52 5.94
C ASP A 459 -15.71 9.35 5.74
N SER A 460 -14.99 9.08 4.65
CA SER A 460 -13.86 9.88 4.17
C SER A 460 -14.29 10.76 3.01
N HIS A 461 -14.10 12.07 3.14
CA HIS A 461 -14.50 13.02 2.10
C HIS A 461 -13.57 12.96 0.88
N ILE A 462 -14.06 13.36 -0.28
CA ILE A 462 -13.25 13.44 -1.52
C ILE A 462 -12.16 14.52 -1.40
N PRO A 463 -10.97 14.35 -2.02
CA PRO A 463 -10.54 13.19 -2.80
C PRO A 463 -9.71 12.21 -1.95
N LEU A 464 -10.01 12.03 -0.66
CA LEU A 464 -9.14 11.22 0.21
C LEU A 464 -9.45 9.72 0.11
N TYR A 465 -10.69 9.36 -0.23
CA TYR A 465 -11.12 7.97 -0.35
C TYR A 465 -10.90 7.37 -1.75
N GLU A 466 -9.72 7.61 -2.31
CA GLU A 466 -9.28 7.12 -3.61
C GLU A 466 -7.75 6.96 -3.63
N PHE A 467 -7.22 6.42 -4.72
CA PHE A 467 -5.78 6.29 -4.90
C PHE A 467 -5.12 7.60 -5.32
N SER A 468 -3.87 7.80 -4.89
CA SER A 468 -3.06 8.97 -5.21
C SER A 468 -2.43 8.95 -6.61
N MET A 469 -2.65 7.86 -7.37
CA MET A 469 -2.11 7.63 -8.71
C MET A 469 -2.71 8.61 -9.74
N PRO A 470 -1.90 9.49 -10.37
CA PRO A 470 -2.38 10.51 -11.30
C PRO A 470 -3.23 9.99 -12.46
N GLU A 471 -2.91 8.81 -13.00
CA GLU A 471 -3.67 8.15 -14.05
C GLU A 471 -5.12 7.81 -13.67
N LEU A 472 -5.43 7.76 -12.37
CA LEU A 472 -6.78 7.52 -11.87
C LEU A 472 -7.52 8.82 -11.59
N TRP A 473 -7.00 9.71 -10.75
CA TRP A 473 -7.77 10.87 -10.31
C TRP A 473 -7.83 12.00 -11.35
N LYS A 474 -6.94 12.04 -12.36
CA LYS A 474 -6.95 13.12 -13.37
C LYS A 474 -8.22 13.17 -14.21
N ASP A 475 -8.79 12.03 -14.58
CA ASP A 475 -9.98 11.98 -15.45
C ASP A 475 -11.26 11.56 -14.69
N TRP A 476 -11.15 11.34 -13.37
CA TRP A 476 -12.29 11.00 -12.51
C TRP A 476 -12.80 12.23 -11.76
N THR A 477 -14.11 12.29 -11.51
CA THR A 477 -14.75 13.31 -10.67
C THR A 477 -15.92 12.69 -9.92
N TRP A 478 -16.15 13.11 -8.69
CA TRP A 478 -17.22 12.61 -7.83
C TRP A 478 -18.48 13.48 -7.91
N SER A 479 -19.64 12.91 -7.64
CA SER A 479 -20.93 13.59 -7.64
C SER A 479 -21.23 14.27 -6.30
N GLU A 480 -20.62 13.80 -5.22
CA GLU A 480 -20.91 14.19 -3.85
C GLU A 480 -19.68 14.12 -2.94
N ARG A 481 -19.72 14.85 -1.83
CA ARG A 481 -18.58 15.00 -0.90
C ARG A 481 -18.21 13.68 -0.23
N PHE A 482 -19.20 12.85 0.07
CA PHE A 482 -19.06 11.49 0.60
C PHE A 482 -19.77 10.51 -0.34
N PRO A 483 -19.11 9.95 -1.36
CA PRO A 483 -19.71 9.04 -2.35
C PRO A 483 -20.36 7.80 -1.76
N SER A 484 -21.48 7.38 -2.35
CA SER A 484 -22.19 6.14 -2.01
C SER A 484 -21.47 4.89 -2.53
N TRP A 485 -21.90 3.71 -2.07
CA TRP A 485 -21.41 2.43 -2.56
C TRP A 485 -21.54 2.27 -4.09
N THR A 486 -22.59 2.84 -4.69
CA THR A 486 -22.83 2.80 -6.15
C THR A 486 -21.71 3.51 -6.89
N GLU A 487 -21.41 4.75 -6.50
CA GLU A 487 -20.39 5.56 -7.15
C GLU A 487 -18.98 5.00 -6.91
N LEU A 488 -18.74 4.34 -5.77
CA LEU A 488 -17.49 3.62 -5.57
C LEU A 488 -17.35 2.40 -6.47
N ARG A 489 -18.42 1.64 -6.73
CA ARG A 489 -18.35 0.56 -7.72
C ARG A 489 -18.01 1.09 -9.11
N GLU A 490 -18.59 2.22 -9.50
CA GLU A 490 -18.25 2.91 -10.76
C GLU A 490 -16.77 3.30 -10.79
N TYR A 491 -16.22 3.83 -9.69
CA TYR A 491 -14.79 4.11 -9.57
C TYR A 491 -13.93 2.85 -9.72
N PHE A 492 -14.34 1.71 -9.15
CA PHE A 492 -13.64 0.42 -9.35
C PHE A 492 -13.68 -0.07 -10.80
N GLN A 493 -14.81 0.10 -11.50
CA GLN A 493 -14.87 -0.21 -12.95
C GLN A 493 -13.99 0.75 -13.76
N TYR A 494 -13.94 2.02 -13.39
CA TYR A 494 -13.05 2.99 -14.00
C TYR A 494 -11.57 2.62 -13.79
N MET A 495 -11.19 2.22 -12.57
CA MET A 495 -9.84 1.72 -12.28
C MET A 495 -9.49 0.50 -13.14
N ASP A 496 -10.42 -0.43 -13.32
CA ASP A 496 -10.24 -1.57 -14.22
C ASP A 496 -10.02 -1.11 -15.66
N SER A 497 -10.80 -0.15 -16.16
CA SER A 497 -10.62 0.37 -17.52
C SER A 497 -9.25 1.05 -17.76
N LYS A 498 -8.67 1.64 -16.71
CA LYS A 498 -7.37 2.35 -16.77
C LYS A 498 -6.19 1.42 -16.54
N LEU A 499 -6.36 0.43 -15.68
CA LEU A 499 -5.28 -0.43 -15.20
C LEU A 499 -5.39 -1.87 -15.70
N ASP A 500 -6.44 -2.25 -16.42
CA ASP A 500 -6.68 -3.59 -16.96
C ASP A 500 -6.50 -4.67 -15.87
N LEU A 501 -7.34 -4.61 -14.83
CA LEU A 501 -7.19 -5.40 -13.60
C LEU A 501 -7.84 -6.78 -13.74
N LYS A 502 -9.07 -6.86 -14.28
CA LYS A 502 -9.90 -8.08 -14.29
C LYS A 502 -9.24 -9.29 -14.96
N LYS A 503 -8.35 -9.09 -15.94
CA LYS A 503 -7.58 -10.19 -16.57
C LYS A 503 -6.73 -11.00 -15.58
N ASP A 504 -6.32 -10.37 -14.48
CA ASP A 504 -5.46 -10.95 -13.45
C ASP A 504 -6.26 -11.32 -12.19
N ILE A 505 -7.59 -11.47 -12.31
CA ILE A 505 -8.47 -11.80 -11.20
C ILE A 505 -9.31 -13.02 -11.54
N ARG A 506 -9.41 -13.94 -10.57
CA ARG A 506 -10.38 -15.03 -10.58
C ARG A 506 -11.47 -14.72 -9.57
N PHE A 507 -12.65 -14.41 -10.06
CA PHE A 507 -13.85 -14.14 -9.25
C PHE A 507 -14.50 -15.43 -8.74
N ASN A 508 -15.44 -15.30 -7.81
CA ASN A 508 -16.16 -16.42 -7.18
C ASN A 508 -15.23 -17.48 -6.56
N SER A 509 -14.03 -17.05 -6.15
CA SER A 509 -12.92 -17.89 -5.74
C SER A 509 -12.59 -17.65 -4.28
N ARG A 510 -13.47 -18.15 -3.40
CA ARG A 510 -13.28 -18.08 -1.95
C ARG A 510 -12.12 -18.97 -1.54
N VAL A 511 -11.01 -18.39 -1.09
CA VAL A 511 -9.90 -19.14 -0.51
C VAL A 511 -10.34 -19.79 0.81
N VAL A 512 -10.10 -21.09 0.95
CA VAL A 512 -10.47 -21.89 2.13
C VAL A 512 -9.24 -22.43 2.88
N SER A 513 -8.12 -22.65 2.19
CA SER A 513 -6.86 -23.04 2.83
C SER A 513 -5.65 -22.47 2.11
N ALA A 514 -4.58 -22.23 2.86
CA ALA A 514 -3.27 -21.84 2.35
C ALA A 514 -2.17 -22.47 3.21
N HIS A 515 -1.39 -23.39 2.66
CA HIS A 515 -0.37 -24.13 3.41
C HIS A 515 1.00 -23.88 2.81
N PHE A 516 1.98 -23.53 3.66
CA PHE A 516 3.35 -23.30 3.20
C PHE A 516 4.13 -24.62 3.08
N ASP A 517 4.78 -24.81 1.94
CA ASP A 517 5.69 -25.92 1.67
C ASP A 517 7.14 -25.44 1.83
N VAL A 518 7.80 -25.93 2.88
CA VAL A 518 9.20 -25.59 3.20
C VAL A 518 10.21 -26.21 2.23
N THR A 519 9.80 -27.16 1.39
CA THR A 519 10.69 -27.81 0.40
C THR A 519 10.80 -26.99 -0.88
N THR A 520 9.76 -26.23 -1.21
CA THR A 520 9.70 -25.38 -2.41
C THR A 520 9.68 -23.88 -2.11
N ASP A 521 9.60 -23.50 -0.83
CA ASP A 521 9.38 -22.12 -0.36
C ASP A 521 8.12 -21.47 -0.99
N GLN A 522 7.06 -22.26 -1.20
CA GLN A 522 5.81 -21.81 -1.82
C GLN A 522 4.57 -22.11 -0.96
N TRP A 523 3.56 -21.28 -1.11
CA TRP A 523 2.21 -21.49 -0.62
C TRP A 523 1.39 -22.32 -1.61
N THR A 524 0.73 -23.37 -1.13
CA THR A 524 -0.36 -24.04 -1.85
C THR A 524 -1.69 -23.50 -1.35
N VAL A 525 -2.47 -22.90 -2.25
CA VAL A 525 -3.71 -22.17 -1.93
C VAL A 525 -4.89 -22.82 -2.63
N LYS A 526 -5.95 -23.11 -1.87
CA LYS A 526 -7.16 -23.77 -2.35
C LYS A 526 -8.38 -22.89 -2.19
N THR A 527 -9.24 -22.94 -3.19
CA THR A 527 -10.55 -22.27 -3.19
C THR A 527 -11.68 -23.27 -2.94
N ALA A 528 -12.84 -22.75 -2.51
CA ALA A 528 -13.99 -23.56 -2.13
C ALA A 528 -14.56 -24.41 -3.28
N ASP A 529 -14.36 -23.97 -4.53
CA ASP A 529 -14.72 -24.70 -5.75
C ASP A 529 -13.69 -25.78 -6.14
N GLY A 530 -12.68 -26.04 -5.30
CA GLY A 530 -11.69 -27.10 -5.46
C GLY A 530 -10.47 -26.70 -6.30
N HIS A 531 -10.40 -25.48 -6.82
CA HIS A 531 -9.20 -25.04 -7.54
C HIS A 531 -8.00 -24.85 -6.60
N GLU A 532 -6.82 -25.18 -7.12
CA GLU A 532 -5.55 -25.11 -6.41
C GLU A 532 -4.54 -24.30 -7.24
N ALA A 533 -3.81 -23.41 -6.57
CA ALA A 533 -2.69 -22.67 -7.14
C ALA A 533 -1.50 -22.67 -6.18
N ARG A 534 -0.30 -22.54 -6.73
CA ARG A 534 0.94 -22.37 -5.96
C ARG A 534 1.49 -20.97 -6.15
N ALA A 535 2.01 -20.37 -5.09
CA ALA A 535 2.68 -19.09 -5.19
C ALA A 535 3.84 -18.92 -4.21
N ARG A 536 4.90 -18.23 -4.62
CA ARG A 536 6.03 -17.92 -3.73
C ARG A 536 5.60 -16.98 -2.61
N PHE A 537 4.86 -15.93 -2.97
CA PHE A 537 4.35 -14.92 -2.04
C PHE A 537 2.83 -14.97 -1.94
N LEU A 538 2.31 -14.87 -0.72
CA LEU A 538 0.89 -14.78 -0.44
C LEU A 538 0.57 -13.42 0.19
N VAL A 539 -0.31 -12.63 -0.42
CA VAL A 539 -0.73 -11.33 0.13
C VAL A 539 -2.21 -11.35 0.46
N LEU A 540 -2.53 -11.31 1.76
CA LEU A 540 -3.90 -11.29 2.25
C LEU A 540 -4.42 -9.85 2.28
N CYS A 541 -5.30 -9.53 1.32
CA CYS A 541 -6.01 -8.27 1.23
C CYS A 541 -7.49 -8.45 1.61
N THR A 542 -7.76 -9.26 2.64
CA THR A 542 -9.10 -9.67 3.07
C THR A 542 -9.91 -8.52 3.71
N GLY A 543 -9.26 -7.40 4.01
CA GLY A 543 -9.86 -6.26 4.72
C GLY A 543 -10.22 -6.58 6.17
N PHE A 544 -10.73 -5.56 6.87
CA PHE A 544 -11.10 -5.71 8.28
C PHE A 544 -12.49 -6.31 8.51
N ALA A 545 -13.38 -6.29 7.52
CA ALA A 545 -14.81 -6.61 7.67
C ALA A 545 -15.25 -7.75 6.75
N SER A 546 -14.56 -8.89 6.83
CA SER A 546 -14.84 -10.08 6.00
C SER A 546 -15.75 -11.10 6.69
N LYS A 547 -15.49 -11.40 7.97
CA LYS A 547 -16.26 -12.39 8.74
C LYS A 547 -17.41 -11.72 9.47
N ILE A 548 -18.63 -11.88 8.94
CA ILE A 548 -19.86 -11.33 9.52
C ILE A 548 -20.11 -11.87 10.93
N TYR A 549 -20.78 -11.09 11.77
CA TYR A 549 -21.23 -11.55 13.07
C TYR A 549 -22.74 -11.36 13.21
N ILE A 550 -23.48 -12.47 13.17
CA ILE A 550 -24.88 -12.53 13.57
C ILE A 550 -24.91 -13.19 14.95
N PRO A 551 -25.39 -12.52 16.01
CA PRO A 551 -25.49 -13.12 17.33
C PRO A 551 -26.35 -14.39 17.28
N PRO A 552 -26.01 -15.45 18.02
CA PRO A 552 -26.78 -16.69 18.05
C PRO A 552 -28.07 -16.52 18.88
N ILE A 553 -29.03 -15.76 18.35
CA ILE A 553 -30.32 -15.51 19.00
C ILE A 553 -31.22 -16.72 18.76
N LYS A 554 -31.78 -17.25 19.85
CA LYS A 554 -32.71 -18.39 19.81
C LYS A 554 -33.89 -18.10 18.88
N GLY A 555 -34.23 -19.05 18.01
CA GLY A 555 -35.44 -19.00 17.16
C GLY A 555 -35.31 -18.20 15.86
N LEU A 556 -34.12 -17.69 15.52
CA LEU A 556 -33.88 -16.99 14.24
C LEU A 556 -34.27 -17.84 13.01
N ASP A 557 -34.05 -19.15 13.07
CA ASP A 557 -34.41 -20.13 12.03
C ASP A 557 -35.92 -20.31 11.85
N THR A 558 -36.73 -19.90 12.83
CA THR A 558 -38.20 -20.01 12.79
C THR A 558 -38.89 -18.73 12.33
N PHE A 559 -38.15 -17.63 12.15
CA PHE A 559 -38.70 -16.35 11.69
C PHE A 559 -39.30 -16.48 10.29
N LYS A 560 -40.57 -16.07 10.12
CA LYS A 560 -41.27 -16.16 8.82
C LYS A 560 -40.93 -15.01 7.88
N GLY A 561 -40.45 -13.90 8.42
CA GLY A 561 -40.07 -12.72 7.64
C GLY A 561 -38.70 -12.88 6.98
N ILE A 562 -38.20 -11.78 6.40
CA ILE A 562 -36.90 -11.75 5.73
C ILE A 562 -35.85 -11.20 6.68
N TYR A 563 -34.66 -11.79 6.73
CA TYR A 563 -33.55 -11.18 7.47
C TYR A 563 -32.26 -11.20 6.65
N HIS A 564 -31.45 -10.16 6.82
CA HIS A 564 -30.12 -10.07 6.22
C HIS A 564 -29.14 -9.42 7.18
N HIS A 565 -27.90 -9.93 7.20
CA HIS A 565 -26.77 -9.11 7.63
C HIS A 565 -26.53 -8.00 6.59
N SER A 566 -26.17 -6.81 7.05
CA SER A 566 -25.97 -5.65 6.17
C SER A 566 -24.99 -5.90 5.02
N SER A 567 -23.93 -6.66 5.25
CA SER A 567 -22.93 -7.02 4.23
C SER A 567 -23.36 -8.16 3.30
N GLN A 568 -24.56 -8.68 3.48
CA GLN A 568 -25.21 -9.69 2.63
C GLN A 568 -26.56 -9.17 2.13
N TRP A 569 -26.70 -7.85 2.04
CA TRP A 569 -27.88 -7.23 1.48
C TRP A 569 -28.07 -7.63 0.01
N PRO A 570 -29.29 -7.99 -0.42
CA PRO A 570 -29.53 -8.49 -1.77
C PRO A 570 -29.22 -7.44 -2.83
N GLU A 571 -28.76 -7.90 -3.99
CA GLU A 571 -28.37 -7.05 -5.12
C GLU A 571 -29.54 -6.23 -5.68
N ALA A 572 -30.70 -6.86 -5.81
CA ALA A 572 -31.92 -6.21 -6.26
C ALA A 572 -32.50 -5.20 -5.24
N GLY A 573 -31.90 -5.10 -4.05
CA GLY A 573 -32.48 -4.38 -2.92
C GLY A 573 -33.68 -5.12 -2.31
N LEU A 574 -34.35 -4.44 -1.36
CA LEU A 574 -35.60 -4.89 -0.75
C LEU A 574 -36.59 -3.73 -0.81
N ASP A 575 -37.85 -4.00 -1.18
CA ASP A 575 -38.91 -3.00 -1.02
C ASP A 575 -39.40 -3.03 0.43
N LEU A 576 -39.06 -1.97 1.17
CA LEU A 576 -39.37 -1.84 2.59
C LEU A 576 -40.62 -0.99 2.85
N ARG A 577 -41.27 -0.47 1.80
CA ARG A 577 -42.49 0.32 1.94
C ARG A 577 -43.63 -0.54 2.48
N GLY A 578 -44.36 -0.01 3.48
CA GLY A 578 -45.45 -0.75 4.12
C GLY A 578 -44.97 -1.98 4.90
N LYS A 579 -43.69 -2.03 5.31
CA LYS A 579 -43.12 -3.11 6.14
C LYS A 579 -42.80 -2.61 7.53
N ARG A 580 -42.92 -3.51 8.51
CA ARG A 580 -42.39 -3.35 9.86
C ARG A 580 -40.97 -3.87 9.89
N VAL A 581 -40.00 -3.02 10.16
CA VAL A 581 -38.57 -3.35 10.04
C VAL A 581 -37.88 -3.23 11.40
N ALA A 582 -37.10 -4.25 11.76
CA ALA A 582 -36.16 -4.21 12.87
C ALA A 582 -34.75 -3.90 12.37
N VAL A 583 -34.04 -2.99 13.05
CA VAL A 583 -32.58 -2.82 12.90
C VAL A 583 -31.90 -3.20 14.20
N ILE A 584 -31.07 -4.25 14.19
CA ILE A 584 -30.32 -4.68 15.36
C ILE A 584 -28.89 -4.17 15.25
N GLY A 585 -28.53 -3.23 16.13
CA GLY A 585 -27.22 -2.62 16.20
C GLY A 585 -27.17 -1.20 15.61
N THR A 586 -26.45 -0.33 16.30
CA THR A 586 -26.35 1.12 16.03
C THR A 586 -24.92 1.53 15.67
N GLY A 587 -24.13 0.63 15.07
CA GLY A 587 -22.85 1.00 14.45
C GLY A 587 -23.05 1.88 13.21
N ALA A 588 -21.97 2.21 12.50
CA ALA A 588 -22.05 3.04 11.28
C ALA A 588 -23.05 2.51 10.25
N THR A 589 -23.08 1.19 10.05
CA THR A 589 -24.08 0.52 9.22
C THR A 589 -25.51 0.77 9.72
N GLY A 590 -25.77 0.59 11.01
CA GLY A 590 -27.11 0.76 11.58
C GLY A 590 -27.59 2.19 11.40
N VAL A 591 -26.73 3.17 11.72
CA VAL A 591 -26.99 4.60 11.51
C VAL A 591 -27.38 4.89 10.06
N GLN A 592 -26.61 4.38 9.10
CA GLN A 592 -26.88 4.55 7.67
C GLN A 592 -28.19 3.87 7.22
N ILE A 593 -28.50 2.66 7.70
CA ILE A 593 -29.77 1.99 7.36
C ILE A 593 -30.94 2.78 7.94
N ILE A 594 -30.89 3.11 9.23
CA ILE A 594 -31.96 3.81 9.97
C ILE A 594 -32.33 5.13 9.30
N GLN A 595 -31.33 5.94 8.92
CA GLN A 595 -31.57 7.24 8.28
C GLN A 595 -32.29 7.13 6.92
N GLU A 596 -32.01 6.07 6.14
CA GLU A 596 -32.60 5.92 4.82
C GLU A 596 -33.99 5.26 4.87
N ILE A 597 -34.19 4.31 5.79
CA ILE A 597 -35.43 3.53 5.82
C ILE A 597 -36.51 4.15 6.73
N GLY A 598 -36.13 4.90 7.77
CA GLY A 598 -37.07 5.50 8.73
C GLY A 598 -38.24 6.23 8.07
N PRO A 599 -38.01 7.11 7.07
CA PRO A 599 -39.08 7.85 6.39
C PRO A 599 -40.01 7.02 5.49
N ILE A 600 -39.68 5.76 5.16
CA ILE A 600 -40.38 4.98 4.12
C ILE A 600 -41.06 3.69 4.62
N VAL A 601 -40.66 3.19 5.79
CA VAL A 601 -41.23 1.96 6.37
C VAL A 601 -42.52 2.25 7.13
N GLU A 602 -43.38 1.25 7.30
CA GLU A 602 -44.60 1.39 8.10
C GLU A 602 -44.27 1.62 9.57
N HIS A 603 -43.32 0.83 10.10
CA HIS A 603 -42.82 0.96 11.46
C HIS A 603 -41.35 0.55 11.51
N LEU A 604 -40.52 1.29 12.24
CA LEU A 604 -39.11 0.99 12.47
C LEU A 604 -38.86 0.76 13.95
N THR A 605 -38.41 -0.43 14.33
CA THR A 605 -37.94 -0.72 15.69
C THR A 605 -36.42 -0.87 15.69
N VAL A 606 -35.72 0.03 16.38
CA VAL A 606 -34.26 0.01 16.50
C VAL A 606 -33.86 -0.63 17.83
N PHE A 607 -33.05 -1.69 17.77
CA PHE A 607 -32.53 -2.37 18.96
C PHE A 607 -31.10 -1.91 19.25
N GLN A 608 -30.96 -1.04 20.26
CA GLN A 608 -29.71 -0.40 20.61
C GLN A 608 -29.13 -0.96 21.91
N ARG A 609 -27.88 -1.40 21.88
CA ARG A 609 -27.12 -1.79 23.09
C ARG A 609 -26.23 -0.67 23.63
N THR A 610 -25.74 0.19 22.76
CA THR A 610 -24.89 1.33 23.11
C THR A 610 -25.12 2.42 22.06
N PRO A 611 -25.42 3.67 22.44
CA PRO A 611 -25.59 4.73 21.47
C PRO A 611 -24.29 5.04 20.73
N ASN A 612 -24.43 5.49 19.49
CA ASN A 612 -23.31 5.92 18.65
C ASN A 612 -23.07 7.42 18.85
N THR A 613 -21.81 7.81 18.98
CA THR A 613 -21.45 9.23 19.07
C THR A 613 -21.32 9.84 17.67
N CYS A 614 -22.44 9.92 16.93
CA CYS A 614 -22.43 10.33 15.52
C CYS A 614 -22.04 11.80 15.34
N LEU A 615 -21.40 12.11 14.21
CA LEU A 615 -20.98 13.45 13.82
C LEU A 615 -21.72 13.90 12.55
N PRO A 616 -21.97 15.22 12.38
CA PRO A 616 -22.62 15.72 11.17
C PRO A 616 -21.74 15.47 9.94
N MET A 617 -22.29 14.78 8.95
CA MET A 617 -21.58 14.44 7.71
C MET A 617 -21.26 15.69 6.88
N ARG A 618 -22.19 16.67 6.85
CA ARG A 618 -22.15 17.83 5.93
C ARG A 618 -22.00 17.38 4.48
N GLN A 619 -22.84 16.42 4.10
CA GLN A 619 -22.96 15.92 2.75
C GLN A 619 -23.36 17.04 1.81
N ALA A 620 -22.79 17.05 0.60
CA ALA A 620 -23.10 18.03 -0.42
C ALA A 620 -22.85 17.44 -1.81
N LYS A 621 -23.64 17.87 -2.80
CA LYS A 621 -23.27 17.69 -4.21
C LYS A 621 -22.02 18.51 -4.51
N VAL A 622 -21.15 17.96 -5.35
CA VAL A 622 -19.88 18.61 -5.70
C VAL A 622 -19.88 18.98 -7.17
N ASP A 623 -19.60 20.23 -7.45
CA ASP A 623 -19.47 20.72 -8.82
C ASP A 623 -18.22 20.14 -9.51
N LYS A 624 -18.42 19.62 -10.72
CA LYS A 624 -17.35 19.01 -11.53
C LYS A 624 -16.27 20.04 -11.87
N THR A 625 -16.66 21.24 -12.26
CA THR A 625 -15.71 22.30 -12.66
C THR A 625 -14.80 22.72 -11.49
N MET A 626 -15.36 22.76 -10.27
CA MET A 626 -14.61 23.04 -9.06
C MET A 626 -13.61 21.92 -8.73
N GLN A 627 -14.00 20.65 -8.93
CA GLN A 627 -13.06 19.53 -8.78
C GLN A 627 -11.91 19.62 -9.78
N GLU A 628 -12.21 19.87 -11.06
CA GLU A 628 -11.16 20.05 -12.08
C GLU A 628 -10.17 21.16 -11.73
N LYS A 629 -10.66 22.31 -11.24
CA LYS A 629 -9.79 23.40 -10.75
C LYS A 629 -8.92 22.96 -9.56
N ARG A 630 -9.50 22.19 -8.64
CA ARG A 630 -8.82 21.69 -7.43
C ARG A 630 -7.83 20.56 -7.69
N LYS A 631 -7.90 19.85 -8.83
CA LYS A 631 -6.97 18.76 -9.18
C LYS A 631 -5.50 19.20 -9.20
N SER A 632 -5.22 20.48 -9.45
CA SER A 632 -3.87 21.05 -9.30
C SER A 632 -3.28 20.90 -7.89
N LEU A 633 -4.14 20.78 -6.86
CA LEU A 633 -3.76 20.60 -5.47
C LEU A 633 -3.75 19.13 -5.01
N TYR A 634 -4.23 18.18 -5.82
CA TYR A 634 -4.44 16.79 -5.38
C TYR A 634 -3.14 16.13 -4.92
N LEU A 635 -2.03 16.34 -5.63
CA LEU A 635 -0.72 15.84 -5.20
C LEU A 635 -0.31 16.38 -3.83
N THR A 636 -0.64 17.63 -3.52
CA THR A 636 -0.40 18.23 -2.21
C THR A 636 -1.30 17.61 -1.14
N ILE A 637 -2.58 17.38 -1.44
CA ILE A 637 -3.55 16.71 -0.56
C ILE A 637 -3.11 15.28 -0.25
N PHE A 638 -2.72 14.50 -1.27
CA PHE A 638 -2.24 13.13 -1.10
C PHE A 638 -0.92 13.06 -0.33
N ARG A 639 -0.01 14.03 -0.50
CA ARG A 639 1.18 14.11 0.36
C ARG A 639 0.83 14.50 1.78
N ARG A 640 -0.11 15.43 1.96
CA ARG A 640 -0.55 15.88 3.28
C ARG A 640 -1.13 14.72 4.07
N ARG A 641 -1.94 13.85 3.45
CA ARG A 641 -2.53 12.69 4.14
C ARG A 641 -1.52 11.69 4.69
N LEU A 642 -0.29 11.66 4.17
CA LEU A 642 0.80 10.83 4.74
C LEU A 642 1.47 11.46 5.96
N GLN A 643 1.17 12.72 6.26
CA GLN A 643 1.75 13.51 7.34
C GLN A 643 0.79 13.73 8.51
N THR A 644 -0.41 13.16 8.46
CA THR A 644 -1.45 13.34 9.49
C THR A 644 -1.77 12.03 10.20
N TRP A 645 -2.17 12.12 11.46
CA TRP A 645 -2.38 10.95 12.31
C TRP A 645 -3.34 9.92 11.70
N ALA A 646 -4.55 10.34 11.30
CA ALA A 646 -5.58 9.45 10.75
C ALA A 646 -5.57 9.32 9.21
N GLY A 647 -4.57 9.86 8.52
CA GLY A 647 -4.48 9.72 7.07
C GLY A 647 -5.47 10.59 6.27
N PHE A 648 -5.93 11.71 6.86
CA PHE A 648 -6.76 12.74 6.21
C PHE A 648 -5.92 13.97 5.81
N ASP A 649 -6.48 14.98 5.14
CA ASP A 649 -5.78 16.23 4.84
C ASP A 649 -5.70 17.20 6.05
N TYR A 650 -6.32 16.86 7.17
CA TYR A 650 -6.29 17.59 8.44
C TYR A 650 -5.73 16.73 9.59
N ASP A 651 -5.28 17.40 10.65
CA ASP A 651 -4.70 16.79 11.84
C ASP A 651 -5.07 17.57 13.11
N SER A 652 -4.67 17.04 14.26
CA SER A 652 -4.92 17.61 15.58
C SER A 652 -4.38 19.03 15.70
N PHE A 653 -5.06 19.82 16.53
CA PHE A 653 -4.59 21.13 16.92
C PHE A 653 -3.36 20.98 17.81
N PRO A 654 -2.23 21.66 17.50
CA PRO A 654 -0.98 21.43 18.22
C PRO A 654 -1.00 21.78 19.72
N GLN A 655 -2.00 22.55 20.17
CA GLN A 655 -2.12 22.95 21.57
C GLN A 655 -2.97 21.95 22.37
N ASN A 656 -2.72 21.90 23.67
CA ASN A 656 -3.56 21.20 24.63
C ASN A 656 -4.84 21.98 24.89
N PHE A 657 -5.89 21.31 25.31
CA PHE A 657 -7.14 21.93 25.73
C PHE A 657 -6.95 23.01 26.80
N SER A 658 -6.02 22.80 27.72
CA SER A 658 -5.73 23.72 28.83
C SER A 658 -5.15 25.08 28.41
N SER A 659 -4.70 25.25 27.16
CA SER A 659 -4.12 26.52 26.70
C SER A 659 -5.15 27.58 26.29
N ALA A 660 -6.41 27.20 26.13
CA ALA A 660 -7.49 28.06 25.64
C ALA A 660 -8.50 28.38 26.75
N SER A 661 -9.19 29.52 26.66
CA SER A 661 -10.32 29.87 27.51
C SER A 661 -11.56 29.01 27.21
N PRO A 662 -12.56 28.95 28.11
CA PRO A 662 -13.84 28.28 27.83
C PRO A 662 -14.52 28.76 26.53
N GLU A 663 -14.48 30.07 26.26
CA GLU A 663 -15.06 30.69 25.06
C GLU A 663 -14.30 30.28 23.80
N GLU A 664 -12.96 30.30 23.83
CA GLU A 664 -12.11 29.85 22.71
C GLU A 664 -12.32 28.36 22.41
N ARG A 665 -12.47 27.53 23.44
CA ARG A 665 -12.79 26.10 23.30
C ARG A 665 -14.15 25.90 22.64
N HIS A 666 -15.17 26.61 23.11
CA HIS A 666 -16.52 26.51 22.55
C HIS A 666 -16.56 26.95 21.08
N LEU A 667 -15.94 28.10 20.74
CA LEU A 667 -15.83 28.56 19.36
C LEU A 667 -15.11 27.55 18.46
N ARG A 668 -14.05 26.91 18.96
CA ARG A 668 -13.37 25.84 18.23
C ARG A 668 -14.27 24.63 18.02
N PHE A 669 -15.02 24.20 19.03
CA PHE A 669 -15.92 23.05 18.88
C PHE A 669 -17.05 23.31 17.89
N GLU A 670 -17.65 24.51 17.92
CA GLU A 670 -18.64 24.95 16.92
C GLU A 670 -18.04 24.96 15.51
N GLU A 671 -16.83 25.47 15.35
CA GLU A 671 -16.14 25.48 14.05
C GLU A 671 -15.88 24.08 13.51
N LEU A 672 -15.42 23.15 14.36
CA LEU A 672 -15.20 21.74 13.99
C LEU A 672 -16.53 21.01 13.69
N TRP A 673 -17.60 21.33 14.42
CA TRP A 673 -18.95 20.81 14.18
C TRP A 673 -19.53 21.27 12.84
N GLU A 674 -19.31 22.53 12.48
CA GLU A 674 -19.76 23.08 11.20
C GLU A 674 -18.97 22.54 10.00
N ARG A 675 -17.67 22.29 10.15
CA ARG A 675 -16.88 21.60 9.11
C ARG A 675 -17.39 20.19 8.80
N GLY A 676 -17.91 19.51 9.83
CA GLY A 676 -18.43 18.14 9.78
C GLY A 676 -17.37 17.08 9.50
N GLY A 677 -17.80 15.87 9.18
CA GLY A 677 -16.90 14.73 9.04
C GLY A 677 -16.18 14.42 10.36
N PHE A 678 -14.91 14.03 10.28
CA PHE A 678 -14.13 13.66 11.48
C PHE A 678 -13.43 14.83 12.17
N HIS A 679 -13.71 16.09 11.82
CA HIS A 679 -12.99 17.26 12.34
C HIS A 679 -13.08 17.39 13.87
N LEU A 680 -14.24 17.13 14.49
CA LEU A 680 -14.39 17.20 15.95
C LEU A 680 -13.53 16.16 16.70
N VAL A 681 -13.14 15.07 16.02
CA VAL A 681 -12.33 13.99 16.61
C VAL A 681 -10.85 14.17 16.25
N VAL A 682 -10.55 14.35 14.97
CA VAL A 682 -9.17 14.32 14.45
C VAL A 682 -8.50 15.70 14.50
N SER A 683 -9.27 16.79 14.36
CA SER A 683 -8.74 18.16 14.34
C SER A 683 -8.90 18.91 15.66
N ASN A 684 -9.29 18.20 16.72
CA ASN A 684 -9.46 18.77 18.04
C ASN A 684 -8.10 19.01 18.74
N TYR A 685 -8.11 19.53 19.97
CA TYR A 685 -6.92 19.62 20.81
C TYR A 685 -6.19 18.27 20.86
N ARG A 686 -4.85 18.29 20.81
CA ARG A 686 -4.04 17.07 20.67
C ARG A 686 -4.24 16.05 21.82
N ASP A 687 -4.71 16.52 22.96
CA ASP A 687 -4.97 15.72 24.16
C ASP A 687 -6.43 15.22 24.27
N ALA A 688 -7.30 15.53 23.31
CA ALA A 688 -8.72 15.16 23.36
C ALA A 688 -8.99 13.64 23.38
N LEU A 689 -8.04 12.82 22.91
CA LEU A 689 -8.13 11.36 22.93
C LEU A 689 -7.22 10.69 23.96
N SER A 690 -6.52 11.46 24.80
CA SER A 690 -5.61 10.94 25.83
C SER A 690 -5.86 11.52 27.23
N ASN A 691 -6.56 12.65 27.34
CA ASN A 691 -6.92 13.30 28.59
C ASN A 691 -8.44 13.20 28.84
N GLU A 692 -8.83 12.60 29.96
CA GLU A 692 -10.25 12.34 30.29
C GLU A 692 -11.06 13.61 30.52
N GLU A 693 -10.49 14.60 31.21
CA GLU A 693 -11.17 15.87 31.48
C GLU A 693 -11.51 16.59 30.17
N THR A 694 -10.53 16.67 29.27
CA THR A 694 -10.73 17.21 27.92
C THR A 694 -11.79 16.43 27.16
N ASN A 695 -11.68 15.10 27.16
CA ASN A 695 -12.61 14.23 26.44
C ASN A 695 -14.06 14.36 26.94
N ASN A 696 -14.25 14.51 28.26
CA ASN A 696 -15.56 14.72 28.88
C ASN A 696 -16.20 16.04 28.45
N VAL A 697 -15.40 17.11 28.29
CA VAL A 697 -15.92 18.40 27.79
C VAL A 697 -16.32 18.29 26.32
N VAL A 698 -15.53 17.59 25.49
CA VAL A 698 -15.89 17.33 24.09
C VAL A 698 -17.17 16.50 24.00
N TYR A 699 -17.32 15.48 24.85
CA TYR A 699 -18.54 14.69 24.95
C TYR A 699 -19.74 15.56 25.32
N ALA A 700 -19.62 16.43 26.34
CA ALA A 700 -20.70 17.29 26.78
C ALA A 700 -21.15 18.23 25.64
N PHE A 701 -20.20 18.84 24.92
CA PHE A 701 -20.52 19.63 23.73
C PHE A 701 -21.29 18.80 22.68
N TRP A 702 -20.78 17.61 22.31
CA TRP A 702 -21.47 16.72 21.37
C TRP A 702 -22.88 16.36 21.84
N ARG A 703 -23.03 16.00 23.12
CA ARG A 703 -24.30 15.58 23.73
C ARG A 703 -25.31 16.71 23.61
N ASP A 704 -24.93 17.93 23.95
CA ASP A 704 -25.82 19.08 23.95
C ASP A 704 -26.30 19.40 22.52
N LYS A 705 -25.39 19.39 21.52
CA LYS A 705 -25.75 19.54 20.09
C LYS A 705 -26.68 18.46 19.57
N VAL A 706 -26.56 17.22 20.08
CA VAL A 706 -27.47 16.13 19.71
C VAL A 706 -28.84 16.30 20.38
N ARG A 707 -28.88 16.66 21.66
CA ARG A 707 -30.13 16.85 22.40
C ARG A 707 -30.99 17.98 21.83
N GLU A 708 -30.36 19.04 21.32
CA GLU A 708 -31.04 20.13 20.60
C GLU A 708 -31.88 19.65 19.40
N ARG A 709 -31.59 18.47 18.85
CA ARG A 709 -32.25 17.90 17.66
C ARG A 709 -33.38 16.91 18.01
N LEU A 710 -33.57 16.61 19.29
CA LEU A 710 -34.51 15.59 19.78
C LEU A 710 -35.62 16.24 20.61
N ASN A 711 -36.87 15.93 20.30
CA ASN A 711 -38.03 16.52 20.96
C ASN A 711 -38.37 15.85 22.30
N ASP A 712 -38.12 14.54 22.41
CA ASP A 712 -38.46 13.72 23.59
C ASP A 712 -37.27 13.61 24.56
N PRO A 713 -37.40 14.04 25.83
CA PRO A 713 -36.37 13.87 26.86
C PRO A 713 -35.94 12.42 27.09
N GLU A 714 -36.81 11.43 26.90
CA GLU A 714 -36.44 10.03 27.02
C GLU A 714 -35.49 9.61 25.88
N MET A 715 -35.79 10.03 24.65
CA MET A 715 -34.90 9.82 23.51
C MET A 715 -33.58 10.57 23.64
N GLN A 716 -33.58 11.78 24.21
CA GLN A 716 -32.36 12.51 24.55
C GLN A 716 -31.44 11.68 25.44
N GLU A 717 -31.96 11.04 26.48
CA GLU A 717 -31.14 10.20 27.36
C GLU A 717 -30.74 8.87 26.70
N LYS A 718 -31.61 8.23 25.90
CA LYS A 718 -31.27 6.98 25.19
C LYS A 718 -30.21 7.17 24.10
N LEU A 719 -30.22 8.30 23.39
CA LEU A 719 -29.33 8.55 22.24
C LEU A 719 -28.09 9.38 22.61
N ALA A 720 -28.22 10.30 23.56
CA ALA A 720 -27.14 11.17 24.04
C ALA A 720 -27.17 11.23 25.57
N PRO A 721 -26.78 10.14 26.27
CA PRO A 721 -26.95 10.03 27.71
C PRO A 721 -26.13 11.06 28.48
N THR A 722 -26.61 11.40 29.67
CA THR A 722 -25.95 12.36 30.55
C THR A 722 -24.57 11.86 30.96
N VAL A 723 -24.47 10.55 31.24
CA VAL A 723 -23.22 9.84 31.51
C VAL A 723 -22.72 9.19 30.22
N PRO A 724 -21.47 9.47 29.78
CA PRO A 724 -20.92 8.85 28.59
C PRO A 724 -20.90 7.31 28.71
N PRO A 725 -21.37 6.55 27.70
CA PRO A 725 -21.32 5.09 27.73
C PRO A 725 -19.88 4.54 27.59
N HIS A 726 -18.98 5.39 27.10
CA HIS A 726 -17.54 5.21 26.98
C HIS A 726 -16.92 6.59 26.68
N PRO A 727 -15.59 6.77 26.75
CA PRO A 727 -14.97 8.02 26.31
C PRO A 727 -15.38 8.36 24.87
N PHE A 728 -15.58 9.65 24.61
CA PHE A 728 -15.95 10.14 23.29
C PHE A 728 -14.93 9.70 22.25
N ALA A 729 -15.42 9.20 21.12
CA ALA A 729 -14.62 8.64 20.03
C ALA A 729 -13.72 7.43 20.37
N ALA A 730 -13.88 6.80 21.55
CA ALA A 730 -13.24 5.51 21.86
C ALA A 730 -13.77 4.35 21.00
N LYS A 731 -14.92 4.55 20.34
CA LYS A 731 -15.38 3.80 19.17
C LYS A 731 -15.38 4.74 17.96
N ARG A 732 -15.24 4.22 16.73
CA ARG A 732 -15.36 5.03 15.51
C ARG A 732 -16.71 5.76 15.51
N CYS A 733 -16.68 7.10 15.56
CA CYS A 733 -17.88 7.90 15.37
C CYS A 733 -18.44 7.64 13.96
N SER A 734 -19.75 7.55 13.84
CA SER A 734 -20.40 7.44 12.53
C SER A 734 -20.74 8.83 11.99
N LEU A 735 -20.75 9.00 10.67
CA LEU A 735 -21.23 10.25 10.08
C LEU A 735 -22.71 10.10 9.74
N GLU A 736 -23.50 11.11 10.11
CA GLU A 736 -24.96 11.12 9.90
C GLU A 736 -25.44 12.42 9.25
N GLN A 737 -26.63 12.39 8.68
CA GLN A 737 -27.27 13.57 8.09
C GLN A 737 -28.51 14.00 8.90
N ASN A 738 -29.38 13.05 9.20
CA ASN A 738 -30.66 13.25 9.86
C ASN A 738 -30.98 12.10 10.84
N TYR A 739 -29.96 11.37 11.32
CA TYR A 739 -30.16 10.13 12.11
C TYR A 739 -30.95 10.38 13.39
N TYR A 740 -30.65 11.49 14.07
CA TYR A 740 -31.35 11.83 15.31
C TYR A 740 -32.79 12.28 15.05
N GLU A 741 -33.03 13.03 13.97
CA GLU A 741 -34.38 13.47 13.57
C GLU A 741 -35.30 12.30 13.20
N ILE A 742 -34.76 11.17 12.74
CA ILE A 742 -35.55 9.96 12.50
C ILE A 742 -36.31 9.54 13.75
N TYR A 743 -35.73 9.69 14.95
CA TYR A 743 -36.38 9.30 16.20
C TYR A 743 -37.48 10.26 16.66
N ASN A 744 -37.66 11.41 16.00
CA ASN A 744 -38.82 12.28 16.23
C ASN A 744 -40.05 11.82 15.42
N GLN A 745 -39.92 10.85 14.52
CA GLN A 745 -41.02 10.36 13.70
C GLN A 745 -41.91 9.40 14.52
N PRO A 746 -43.24 9.46 14.35
CA PRO A 746 -44.17 8.66 15.15
C PRO A 746 -44.12 7.16 14.84
N ASN A 747 -43.51 6.76 13.72
CA ASN A 747 -43.35 5.37 13.29
C ASN A 747 -42.01 4.75 13.71
N VAL A 748 -41.20 5.45 14.52
CA VAL A 748 -39.86 5.00 14.91
C VAL A 748 -39.80 4.78 16.42
N GLU A 749 -39.40 3.58 16.82
CA GLU A 749 -39.22 3.17 18.20
C GLU A 749 -37.76 2.78 18.47
N LEU A 750 -37.24 3.12 19.65
CA LEU A 750 -35.92 2.70 20.13
C LEU A 750 -36.05 1.81 21.38
N VAL A 751 -35.61 0.56 21.24
CA VAL A 751 -35.52 -0.43 22.31
C VAL A 751 -34.10 -0.44 22.89
N ASP A 752 -33.99 -0.11 24.19
CA ASP A 752 -32.73 -0.14 24.94
C ASP A 752 -32.43 -1.56 25.42
N LEU A 753 -31.49 -2.23 24.75
CA LEU A 753 -31.09 -3.61 25.04
C LEU A 753 -30.31 -3.78 26.35
N GLN A 754 -29.88 -2.70 27.00
CA GLN A 754 -29.31 -2.80 28.35
C GLN A 754 -30.40 -3.04 29.40
N LYS A 755 -31.62 -2.56 29.13
CA LYS A 755 -32.79 -2.76 30.00
C LYS A 755 -33.62 -3.95 29.54
N ASN A 756 -33.90 -4.02 28.24
CA ASN A 756 -34.79 -4.98 27.61
C ASN A 756 -34.01 -5.81 26.59
N ALA A 757 -33.27 -6.81 27.06
CA ALA A 757 -32.45 -7.67 26.20
C ALA A 757 -33.34 -8.52 25.28
N ILE A 758 -32.89 -8.81 24.06
CA ILE A 758 -33.56 -9.77 23.17
C ILE A 758 -33.45 -11.16 23.80
N THR A 759 -34.59 -11.80 24.04
CA THR A 759 -34.65 -13.17 24.60
C THR A 759 -34.70 -14.21 23.51
N GLN A 760 -35.52 -13.98 22.48
CA GLN A 760 -35.66 -14.86 21.32
C GLN A 760 -36.25 -14.12 20.12
N ILE A 761 -36.06 -14.71 18.95
CA ILE A 761 -36.82 -14.39 17.73
C ILE A 761 -37.91 -15.45 17.62
N THR A 762 -39.15 -14.98 17.44
CA THR A 762 -40.34 -15.82 17.24
C THR A 762 -40.68 -15.85 15.75
N PRO A 763 -41.64 -16.67 15.30
CA PRO A 763 -42.06 -16.68 13.90
C PRO A 763 -42.55 -15.32 13.38
N ASP A 764 -43.08 -14.46 14.26
CA ASP A 764 -43.76 -13.22 13.88
C ASP A 764 -42.99 -11.94 14.31
N GLY A 765 -41.85 -12.07 15.01
CA GLY A 765 -41.09 -10.90 15.47
C GLY A 765 -40.00 -11.18 16.51
N ILE A 766 -39.58 -10.13 17.21
CA ILE A 766 -38.50 -10.16 18.22
C ILE A 766 -39.10 -9.97 19.61
N GLU A 767 -38.79 -10.88 20.53
CA GLU A 767 -39.23 -10.79 21.93
C GLU A 767 -38.11 -10.25 22.82
N THR A 768 -38.46 -9.34 23.72
CA THR A 768 -37.55 -8.74 24.71
C THR A 768 -37.85 -9.21 26.13
N SER A 769 -36.91 -8.98 27.05
CA SER A 769 -36.95 -9.52 28.42
C SER A 769 -38.07 -8.99 29.31
N ASP A 770 -38.74 -7.92 28.89
CA ASP A 770 -39.95 -7.38 29.50
C ASP A 770 -41.24 -8.09 29.02
N GLY A 771 -41.12 -9.10 28.15
CA GLY A 771 -42.23 -9.88 27.61
C GLY A 771 -42.95 -9.24 26.42
N VAL A 772 -42.39 -8.15 25.88
CA VAL A 772 -42.94 -7.47 24.70
C VAL A 772 -42.50 -8.20 23.42
N LEU A 773 -43.47 -8.46 22.53
CA LEU A 773 -43.22 -8.94 21.17
C LEU A 773 -43.29 -7.79 20.18
N HIS A 774 -42.14 -7.42 19.60
CA HIS A 774 -42.06 -6.47 18.49
C HIS A 774 -42.28 -7.22 17.18
N GLN A 775 -43.50 -7.15 16.64
CA GLN A 775 -43.83 -7.80 15.38
C GLN A 775 -43.13 -7.11 14.20
N VAL A 776 -42.40 -7.88 13.39
CA VAL A 776 -41.62 -7.36 12.26
C VAL A 776 -41.66 -8.29 11.07
N ASP A 777 -41.59 -7.70 9.87
CA ASP A 777 -41.57 -8.43 8.60
C ASP A 777 -40.14 -8.58 8.07
N VAL A 778 -39.25 -7.65 8.45
CA VAL A 778 -37.84 -7.63 8.02
C VAL A 778 -36.91 -7.36 9.19
N ILE A 779 -35.80 -8.12 9.29
CA ILE A 779 -34.73 -7.89 10.28
C ILE A 779 -33.42 -7.54 9.54
N ALA A 780 -32.89 -6.35 9.80
CA ALA A 780 -31.57 -5.91 9.36
C ALA A 780 -30.57 -6.10 10.51
N PHE A 781 -29.66 -7.07 10.37
CA PHE A 781 -28.54 -7.24 11.29
C PHE A 781 -27.42 -6.27 10.93
N ALA A 782 -27.29 -5.20 11.71
CA ALA A 782 -26.19 -4.23 11.68
C ALA A 782 -25.21 -4.49 12.84
N THR A 783 -24.97 -5.77 13.13
CA THR A 783 -24.22 -6.28 14.29
C THR A 783 -22.71 -6.38 14.08
N GLY A 784 -22.24 -6.02 12.89
CA GLY A 784 -20.82 -5.86 12.58
C GLY A 784 -20.11 -7.18 12.27
N PHE A 785 -18.82 -7.23 12.56
CA PHE A 785 -17.92 -8.27 12.08
C PHE A 785 -16.99 -8.76 13.19
N ASP A 786 -16.42 -9.94 13.00
CA ASP A 786 -15.18 -10.32 13.65
C ASP A 786 -14.03 -9.55 12.99
N SER A 787 -13.87 -8.30 13.43
CA SER A 787 -13.06 -7.31 12.74
C SER A 787 -11.56 -7.61 12.78
N ILE A 788 -10.86 -7.25 11.71
CA ILE A 788 -9.41 -7.26 11.51
C ILE A 788 -8.81 -8.67 11.41
N THR A 789 -9.04 -9.53 12.40
CA THR A 789 -8.45 -10.88 12.43
C THR A 789 -9.36 -11.93 11.82
N GLY A 790 -10.69 -11.78 11.91
CA GLY A 790 -11.66 -12.81 11.51
C GLY A 790 -11.57 -13.19 10.03
N GLY A 791 -11.28 -12.21 9.17
CA GLY A 791 -11.10 -12.44 7.72
C GLY A 791 -9.88 -13.31 7.38
N ILE A 792 -8.84 -13.24 8.19
CA ILE A 792 -7.61 -14.04 8.06
C ILE A 792 -7.81 -15.41 8.73
N MET A 793 -8.32 -15.43 9.97
CA MET A 793 -8.45 -16.65 10.79
C MET A 793 -9.54 -17.62 10.31
N GLN A 794 -10.46 -17.19 9.43
CA GLN A 794 -11.45 -18.09 8.81
C GLN A 794 -10.86 -18.98 7.70
N ILE A 795 -9.65 -18.65 7.21
CA ILE A 795 -8.92 -19.46 6.23
C ILE A 795 -8.05 -20.44 7.02
N ASP A 796 -7.98 -21.72 6.60
CA ASP A 796 -7.02 -22.69 7.18
C ASP A 796 -5.60 -22.36 6.66
N ILE A 797 -4.97 -21.37 7.28
CA ILE A 797 -3.61 -20.94 6.97
C ILE A 797 -2.62 -21.66 7.87
N ARG A 798 -1.67 -22.37 7.26
CA ARG A 798 -0.65 -23.14 7.96
C ARG A 798 0.76 -22.70 7.59
N GLY A 799 1.54 -22.37 8.61
CA GLY A 799 2.92 -21.90 8.49
C GLY A 799 3.94 -22.99 8.20
N ALA A 800 5.22 -22.64 8.29
CA ALA A 800 6.35 -23.52 7.96
C ALA A 800 6.45 -24.79 8.81
N ASP A 801 6.00 -24.74 10.08
CA ASP A 801 5.92 -25.90 10.97
C ASP A 801 4.55 -26.62 10.93
N GLY A 802 3.65 -26.22 10.02
CA GLY A 802 2.29 -26.76 9.90
C GLY A 802 1.29 -26.19 10.90
N SER A 803 1.70 -25.29 11.81
CA SER A 803 0.80 -24.67 12.79
C SER A 803 -0.19 -23.69 12.15
N SER A 804 -1.40 -23.64 12.72
CA SER A 804 -2.49 -22.78 12.25
C SER A 804 -2.33 -21.34 12.77
N ILE A 805 -2.58 -20.35 11.91
CA ILE A 805 -2.64 -18.94 12.34
C ILE A 805 -3.77 -18.70 13.34
N ALA A 806 -4.88 -19.42 13.22
CA ALA A 806 -6.02 -19.28 14.11
C ALA A 806 -5.68 -19.76 15.53
N GLU A 807 -4.93 -20.86 15.65
CA GLU A 807 -4.45 -21.33 16.96
C GLU A 807 -3.37 -20.39 17.52
N LYS A 808 -2.45 -19.88 16.67
CA LYS A 808 -1.43 -18.89 17.08
C LYS A 808 -2.06 -17.64 17.70
N TRP A 809 -3.14 -17.13 17.09
CA TRP A 809 -3.78 -15.88 17.52
C TRP A 809 -4.92 -16.05 18.52
N LYS A 810 -5.20 -17.28 18.96
CA LYS A 810 -6.29 -17.60 19.90
C LYS A 810 -6.24 -16.82 21.22
N ASN A 811 -5.03 -16.52 21.71
CA ASN A 811 -4.80 -15.83 22.99
C ASN A 811 -4.24 -14.42 22.83
N GLY A 812 -4.26 -13.87 21.62
CA GLY A 812 -3.68 -12.57 21.30
C GLY A 812 -2.99 -12.58 19.95
N VAL A 813 -3.00 -11.44 19.29
CA VAL A 813 -2.47 -11.25 17.95
C VAL A 813 -1.00 -10.87 18.04
N HIS A 814 -0.20 -11.54 17.22
CA HIS A 814 1.22 -11.29 17.09
C HIS A 814 1.53 -11.05 15.62
N THR A 815 2.04 -9.87 15.32
CA THR A 815 2.50 -9.49 13.99
C THR A 815 3.83 -8.76 14.09
N TYR A 816 4.53 -8.67 12.98
CA TYR A 816 5.61 -7.72 12.80
C TYR A 816 5.24 -6.67 11.75
N LEU A 817 5.39 -5.40 12.12
CA LEU A 817 5.02 -4.20 11.35
C LEU A 817 3.54 -4.15 10.92
N GLY A 818 2.67 -4.96 11.54
CA GLY A 818 1.27 -5.10 11.12
C GLY A 818 1.10 -5.55 9.67
N MET A 819 2.12 -6.21 9.09
CA MET A 819 2.11 -6.71 7.71
C MET A 819 2.53 -8.18 7.60
N THR A 820 3.20 -8.74 8.61
CA THR A 820 3.76 -10.11 8.57
C THR A 820 3.59 -10.80 9.91
N THR A 821 3.79 -12.12 9.95
CA THR A 821 3.79 -12.87 11.20
C THR A 821 4.81 -14.03 11.15
N ALA A 822 5.56 -14.24 12.22
CA ALA A 822 6.62 -15.26 12.32
C ALA A 822 6.03 -16.67 12.14
N ASN A 823 6.79 -17.59 11.55
CA ASN A 823 6.36 -18.91 11.09
C ASN A 823 5.47 -18.91 9.83
N PHE A 824 5.12 -17.75 9.27
CA PHE A 824 4.36 -17.64 8.02
C PHE A 824 5.21 -16.93 6.96
N PRO A 825 6.28 -17.59 6.46
CA PRO A 825 7.22 -17.00 5.52
C PRO A 825 6.53 -16.58 4.22
N ASN A 826 7.04 -15.53 3.59
CA ASN A 826 6.52 -14.96 2.33
C ASN A 826 5.04 -14.56 2.36
N MET A 827 4.41 -14.54 3.53
CA MET A 827 3.03 -14.11 3.70
C MET A 827 2.98 -12.69 4.23
N PHE A 828 2.21 -11.85 3.53
CA PHE A 828 1.92 -10.49 3.91
C PHE A 828 0.43 -10.29 4.11
N PHE A 829 0.04 -9.29 4.88
CA PHE A 829 -1.33 -8.78 4.91
C PHE A 829 -1.33 -7.25 4.82
N THR A 830 -2.33 -6.71 4.12
CA THR A 830 -2.59 -5.27 4.05
C THR A 830 -3.85 -4.94 4.85
N TYR A 831 -3.88 -3.76 5.47
CA TYR A 831 -4.97 -3.30 6.34
C TYR A 831 -5.28 -4.32 7.46
N GLY A 832 -4.21 -4.96 7.96
CA GLY A 832 -4.25 -6.05 8.93
C GLY A 832 -4.11 -5.61 10.38
N PRO A 833 -3.97 -6.56 11.32
CA PRO A 833 -3.83 -6.26 12.73
C PRO A 833 -2.52 -5.55 13.06
N GLN A 834 -2.55 -4.73 14.12
CA GLN A 834 -1.44 -3.96 14.67
C GLN A 834 -0.79 -2.99 13.67
N ALA A 835 -1.52 -2.61 12.61
CA ALA A 835 -1.25 -1.47 11.74
C ALA A 835 -2.26 -0.33 12.04
N PRO A 836 -2.10 0.89 11.48
CA PRO A 836 -3.05 1.98 11.69
C PRO A 836 -4.49 1.60 11.31
N THR A 837 -4.65 0.87 10.20
CA THR A 837 -5.87 0.15 9.81
C THR A 837 -7.13 0.99 10.08
N ALA A 838 -7.94 0.62 11.08
CA ALA A 838 -9.22 1.24 11.34
C ALA A 838 -9.17 2.66 11.91
N LEU A 839 -8.01 3.07 12.45
CA LEU A 839 -7.73 4.41 12.93
C LEU A 839 -7.19 5.33 11.83
N SER A 840 -7.22 4.85 10.58
CA SER A 840 -6.74 5.59 9.42
C SER A 840 -7.70 5.51 8.24
N ASN A 841 -7.55 6.43 7.30
CA ASN A 841 -8.18 6.35 5.99
C ASN A 841 -7.67 5.12 5.21
N GLY A 842 -8.60 4.29 4.73
CA GLY A 842 -8.31 3.00 4.08
C GLY A 842 -7.29 3.10 2.94
N PRO A 843 -7.58 3.87 1.87
CA PRO A 843 -6.67 4.05 0.74
C PRO A 843 -5.27 4.54 1.15
N THR A 844 -5.19 5.47 2.12
CA THR A 844 -3.90 5.96 2.66
C THR A 844 -3.08 4.82 3.24
N CYS A 845 -3.66 4.02 4.14
CA CYS A 845 -2.95 2.92 4.79
C CYS A 845 -2.56 1.83 3.80
N THR A 846 -3.44 1.50 2.85
CA THR A 846 -3.15 0.46 1.85
C THR A 846 -2.06 0.86 0.87
N GLU A 847 -1.93 2.15 0.53
CA GLU A 847 -0.81 2.63 -0.29
C GLU A 847 0.52 2.54 0.46
N VAL A 848 0.57 2.97 1.72
CA VAL A 848 1.77 2.88 2.57
C VAL A 848 2.27 1.44 2.66
N GLN A 849 1.37 0.50 2.97
CA GLN A 849 1.72 -0.91 3.09
C GLN A 849 2.04 -1.56 1.74
N GLY A 850 1.27 -1.23 0.70
CA GLY A 850 1.50 -1.75 -0.64
C GLY A 850 2.83 -1.28 -1.22
N ASP A 851 3.24 -0.04 -0.97
CA ASP A 851 4.55 0.47 -1.36
C ASP A 851 5.69 -0.23 -0.62
N TRP A 852 5.52 -0.47 0.68
CA TRP A 852 6.51 -1.22 1.46
C TRP A 852 6.65 -2.66 0.96
N ILE A 853 5.55 -3.36 0.68
CA ILE A 853 5.55 -4.72 0.12
C ILE A 853 6.22 -4.72 -1.26
N LYS A 854 5.86 -3.78 -2.14
CA LYS A 854 6.48 -3.60 -3.45
C LYS A 854 8.00 -3.45 -3.34
N GLU A 855 8.48 -2.58 -2.46
CA GLU A 855 9.91 -2.36 -2.24
C GLU A 855 10.61 -3.59 -1.65
N CYS A 856 9.94 -4.33 -0.77
CA CYS A 856 10.43 -5.58 -0.19
C CYS A 856 10.62 -6.65 -1.28
N LEU A 857 9.60 -6.87 -2.11
CA LEU A 857 9.68 -7.85 -3.20
C LEU A 857 10.70 -7.45 -4.26
N ALA A 858 10.83 -6.16 -4.57
CA ALA A 858 11.89 -5.66 -5.45
C ALA A 858 13.29 -5.92 -4.87
N TYR A 859 13.48 -5.70 -3.57
CA TYR A 859 14.73 -6.00 -2.88
C TYR A 859 15.04 -7.50 -2.91
N MET A 860 14.07 -8.37 -2.63
CA MET A 860 14.26 -9.82 -2.69
C MET A 860 14.63 -10.30 -4.10
N LYS A 861 13.94 -9.79 -5.13
CA LYS A 861 14.23 -10.08 -6.53
C LYS A 861 15.64 -9.63 -6.93
N ALA A 862 16.05 -8.43 -6.52
CA ALA A 862 17.38 -7.91 -6.82
C ALA A 862 18.53 -8.67 -6.11
N ASN A 863 18.23 -9.33 -4.99
CA ASN A 863 19.21 -10.07 -4.19
C ASN A 863 19.06 -11.59 -4.30
N ASN A 864 18.25 -12.11 -5.24
CA ASN A 864 17.99 -13.54 -5.44
C ASN A 864 17.54 -14.27 -4.15
N LEU A 865 16.68 -13.63 -3.36
CA LEU A 865 16.15 -14.18 -2.11
C LEU A 865 14.81 -14.87 -2.39
N SER A 866 14.64 -16.10 -1.92
CA SER A 866 13.42 -16.90 -2.09
C SER A 866 12.45 -16.75 -0.93
N ARG A 867 12.97 -16.43 0.26
CA ARG A 867 12.20 -16.44 1.50
C ARG A 867 12.49 -15.24 2.38
N ILE A 868 11.43 -14.68 2.96
CA ILE A 868 11.44 -13.68 4.03
C ILE A 868 10.56 -14.18 5.18
N GLU A 869 11.05 -14.06 6.41
CA GLU A 869 10.28 -14.44 7.60
C GLU A 869 10.54 -13.50 8.76
N ALA A 870 9.48 -13.01 9.41
CA ALA A 870 9.62 -12.21 10.63
C ALA A 870 10.18 -13.08 11.77
N SER A 871 11.12 -12.54 12.54
CA SER A 871 11.57 -13.21 13.76
C SER A 871 10.52 -13.11 14.87
N ARG A 872 10.45 -14.13 15.74
CA ARG A 872 9.56 -14.11 16.92
C ARG A 872 9.86 -12.94 17.85
N ALA A 873 11.14 -12.57 18.00
CA ALA A 873 11.54 -11.44 18.83
C ALA A 873 10.95 -10.11 18.29
N ALA A 874 11.02 -9.91 16.97
CA ALA A 874 10.47 -8.72 16.31
C ALA A 874 8.94 -8.64 16.46
N GLU A 875 8.21 -9.77 16.40
CA GLU A 875 6.77 -9.79 16.68
C GLU A 875 6.43 -9.36 18.12
N VAL A 876 7.19 -9.88 19.09
CA VAL A 876 6.97 -9.55 20.51
C VAL A 876 7.25 -8.07 20.76
N GLU A 877 8.35 -7.54 20.22
CA GLU A 877 8.69 -6.12 20.30
C GLU A 877 7.58 -5.25 19.69
N TRP A 878 7.10 -5.60 18.49
CA TRP A 878 6.04 -4.87 17.81
C TRP A 878 4.71 -4.90 18.57
N ARG A 879 4.32 -6.08 19.08
CA ARG A 879 3.11 -6.22 19.90
C ARG A 879 3.20 -5.35 21.15
N ASN A 880 4.33 -5.38 21.85
CA ASN A 880 4.52 -4.57 23.05
C ASN A 880 4.45 -3.07 22.73
N LEU A 881 5.05 -2.63 21.61
CA LEU A 881 4.92 -1.27 21.13
C LEU A 881 3.45 -0.89 20.87
N ALA A 882 2.71 -1.72 20.14
CA ALA A 882 1.31 -1.46 19.83
C ALA A 882 0.44 -1.33 21.08
N LEU A 883 0.62 -2.22 22.06
CA LEU A 883 -0.12 -2.18 23.33
C LEU A 883 0.28 -1.00 24.22
N ALA A 884 1.58 -0.71 24.34
CA ALA A 884 2.06 0.44 25.10
C ALA A 884 1.53 1.75 24.51
N ASN A 885 1.58 1.89 23.19
CA ASN A 885 1.03 3.05 22.50
C ASN A 885 -0.49 3.18 22.68
N ALA A 886 -1.22 2.06 22.67
CA ALA A 886 -2.65 2.05 22.96
C ALA A 886 -2.99 2.49 24.40
N SER A 887 -2.16 2.11 25.38
CA SER A 887 -2.38 2.46 26.80
C SER A 887 -2.27 3.96 27.11
N LEU A 888 -1.65 4.74 26.22
CA LEU A 888 -1.57 6.20 26.32
C LEU A 888 -2.83 6.90 25.78
N SER A 889 -3.79 6.15 25.26
CA SER A 889 -5.03 6.66 24.67
C SER A 889 -6.26 6.21 25.46
N LEU A 890 -7.36 6.96 25.29
CA LEU A 890 -8.67 6.59 25.81
C LEU A 890 -9.38 5.54 24.94
N LEU A 891 -8.87 5.24 23.74
CA LEU A 891 -9.48 4.30 22.79
C LEU A 891 -9.61 2.88 23.39
N GLY A 892 -8.65 2.48 24.22
CA GLY A 892 -8.65 1.17 24.90
C GLY A 892 -9.69 1.03 26.00
N LYS A 893 -10.32 2.12 26.45
CA LYS A 893 -11.30 2.10 27.55
C LYS A 893 -12.71 1.70 27.13
N ALA A 894 -12.98 1.58 25.82
CA ALA A 894 -14.26 1.12 25.30
C ALA A 894 -14.24 -0.38 24.95
N LYS A 895 -15.33 -1.09 25.27
CA LYS A 895 -15.64 -2.39 24.67
C LYS A 895 -16.04 -2.18 23.21
N SER A 896 -15.06 -2.21 22.30
CA SER A 896 -15.22 -1.89 20.89
C SER A 896 -14.66 -2.99 19.99
N TRP A 897 -14.95 -2.90 18.70
CA TRP A 897 -14.34 -3.78 17.72
C TRP A 897 -12.86 -3.45 17.45
N TYR A 898 -12.37 -2.27 17.86
CA TYR A 898 -10.92 -1.99 17.89
C TYR A 898 -10.20 -2.90 18.88
N THR A 899 -10.88 -3.28 19.97
CA THR A 899 -10.33 -4.16 21.00
C THR A 899 -10.76 -5.62 20.87
N GLY A 900 -11.49 -5.97 19.81
CA GLY A 900 -12.09 -7.31 19.63
C GLY A 900 -13.26 -7.64 20.57
N ALA A 901 -13.62 -6.73 21.49
CA ALA A 901 -14.60 -6.96 22.54
C ALA A 901 -16.06 -7.12 22.05
N ASN A 902 -16.32 -6.90 20.76
CA ASN A 902 -17.65 -7.13 20.17
C ASN A 902 -17.94 -8.61 19.89
N ILE A 903 -16.92 -9.47 19.86
CA ILE A 903 -17.04 -10.91 19.61
C ILE A 903 -16.91 -11.68 20.94
N PRO A 904 -17.95 -12.41 21.37
CA PRO A 904 -17.88 -13.23 22.57
C PRO A 904 -16.72 -14.24 22.51
N GLY A 905 -15.95 -14.35 23.60
CA GLY A 905 -14.83 -15.30 23.71
C GLY A 905 -13.54 -14.86 23.03
N LYS A 906 -13.52 -13.75 22.29
CA LYS A 906 -12.29 -13.22 21.67
C LYS A 906 -11.41 -12.51 22.73
N PRO A 907 -10.08 -12.65 22.69
CA PRO A 907 -9.18 -11.85 23.52
C PRO A 907 -9.42 -10.36 23.35
N ILE A 908 -9.47 -9.63 24.47
CA ILE A 908 -9.67 -8.18 24.48
C ILE A 908 -8.30 -7.52 24.50
N GLU A 909 -7.89 -6.97 23.36
CA GLU A 909 -6.64 -6.21 23.20
C GLU A 909 -6.75 -5.26 22.00
N GLN A 910 -5.97 -4.17 22.01
CA GLN A 910 -6.00 -3.23 20.90
C GLN A 910 -5.45 -3.88 19.61
N LEU A 911 -6.28 -3.91 18.57
CA LEU A 911 -5.97 -4.52 17.28
C LEU A 911 -5.37 -3.54 16.26
N ASN A 912 -5.31 -2.25 16.58
CA ASN A 912 -4.74 -1.21 15.70
C ASN A 912 -3.57 -0.49 16.38
N LEU A 913 -2.58 -0.07 15.60
CA LEU A 913 -1.52 0.80 16.11
C LEU A 913 -2.06 2.23 16.29
N VAL A 914 -2.03 2.76 17.51
CA VAL A 914 -2.53 4.11 17.88
C VAL A 914 -1.46 5.20 17.66
N GLY A 915 -0.52 4.97 16.74
CA GLY A 915 0.61 5.86 16.46
C GLY A 915 0.36 6.84 15.30
N GLY A 916 -0.67 6.55 14.50
CA GLY A 916 -0.98 7.28 13.26
C GLY A 916 -0.06 6.92 12.10
N ILE A 917 -0.43 7.38 10.90
CA ILE A 917 0.28 7.08 9.64
C ILE A 917 1.76 7.51 9.67
N PRO A 918 2.14 8.73 10.13
CA PRO A 918 3.54 9.18 10.05
C PRO A 918 4.48 8.35 10.92
N PHE A 919 4.04 8.02 12.14
CA PHE A 919 4.81 7.17 13.06
C PHE A 919 4.99 5.75 12.49
N TYR A 920 3.89 5.19 11.96
CA TYR A 920 3.90 3.86 11.37
C TYR A 920 4.83 3.77 10.15
N ASP A 921 4.68 4.67 9.19
CA ASP A 921 5.53 4.69 7.99
C ASP A 921 7.00 4.93 8.38
N ALA A 922 7.29 5.84 9.32
CA ALA A 922 8.66 6.08 9.78
C ALA A 922 9.35 4.80 10.28
N ILE A 923 8.67 4.00 11.12
CA ILE A 923 9.25 2.72 11.60
C ILE A 923 9.41 1.72 10.46
N CYS A 924 8.39 1.57 9.60
CA CYS A 924 8.45 0.62 8.48
C CYS A 924 9.61 0.94 7.53
N ARG A 925 9.81 2.23 7.22
CA ARG A 925 10.91 2.73 6.38
C ARG A 925 12.27 2.60 7.06
N GLU A 926 12.35 2.84 8.36
CA GLU A 926 13.59 2.65 9.13
C GLU A 926 14.05 1.19 9.08
N LYS A 927 13.15 0.24 9.37
CA LYS A 927 13.47 -1.19 9.34
C LYS A 927 13.87 -1.65 7.93
N ALA A 928 13.15 -1.20 6.89
CA ALA A 928 13.54 -1.45 5.50
C ALA A 928 14.94 -0.89 5.16
N ALA A 929 15.24 0.35 5.57
CA ALA A 929 16.55 0.98 5.34
C ALA A 929 17.71 0.25 6.05
N LYS A 930 17.43 -0.40 7.19
CA LYS A 930 18.36 -1.29 7.91
C LYS A 930 18.32 -2.73 7.38
N ARG A 931 18.19 -2.88 6.05
CA ARG A 931 18.11 -4.18 5.35
C ARG A 931 17.02 -5.09 5.91
N TYR A 932 15.83 -4.52 6.13
CA TYR A 932 14.66 -5.22 6.68
C TYR A 932 14.99 -5.88 8.03
N GLU A 933 15.55 -5.09 8.95
CA GLU A 933 15.81 -5.50 10.33
C GLU A 933 14.56 -6.16 10.94
N GLY A 934 14.74 -7.25 11.69
CA GLY A 934 13.64 -8.05 12.25
C GLY A 934 13.18 -9.21 11.36
N PHE A 935 13.62 -9.26 10.09
CA PHE A 935 13.38 -10.36 9.17
C PHE A 935 14.63 -11.23 8.93
N ALA A 936 14.40 -12.53 8.73
CA ALA A 936 15.39 -13.46 8.19
C ALA A 936 15.13 -13.68 6.68
N PHE A 937 16.21 -13.73 5.89
CA PHE A 937 16.15 -14.04 4.46
C PHE A 937 16.96 -15.29 4.13
N SER A 938 16.52 -16.02 3.11
CA SER A 938 17.26 -17.13 2.51
C SER A 938 17.05 -17.20 0.99
N SER A 939 17.99 -17.85 0.30
CA SER A 939 17.95 -18.13 -1.14
C SER A 939 17.46 -19.57 -1.43
N ASP A 940 17.00 -19.79 -2.66
CA ASP A 940 16.49 -21.10 -3.11
C ASP A 940 17.56 -22.20 -2.93
N LYS A 941 17.22 -23.29 -2.24
CA LYS A 941 18.12 -24.45 -2.03
C LYS A 941 18.32 -25.31 -3.30
N SER A 942 17.68 -24.96 -4.42
CA SER A 942 17.59 -25.80 -5.62
C SER A 942 18.65 -25.53 -6.69
N ILE A 943 19.67 -24.70 -6.43
CA ILE A 943 20.80 -24.50 -7.34
C ILE A 943 22.11 -24.91 -6.67
N GLY A 944 22.60 -26.11 -7.02
CA GLY A 944 24.02 -26.45 -6.91
C GLY A 944 24.38 -27.57 -5.93
N SER A 945 24.51 -28.78 -6.49
CA SER A 945 25.29 -29.89 -5.94
C SER A 945 26.70 -29.49 -5.50
N GLY A 946 27.09 -29.90 -4.29
CA GLY A 946 28.48 -30.25 -3.96
C GLY A 946 29.48 -29.11 -3.86
N GLN A 947 29.41 -28.31 -2.80
CA GLN A 947 30.59 -27.85 -2.06
C GLN A 947 30.13 -27.28 -0.71
N GLU A 948 30.42 -28.01 0.37
CA GLU A 948 30.37 -27.44 1.72
C GLU A 948 31.43 -26.33 1.82
N SER A 949 31.00 -25.07 1.83
CA SER A 949 31.84 -23.96 2.26
C SER A 949 31.77 -23.84 3.79
N LYS A 950 32.92 -24.03 4.44
CA LYS A 950 33.14 -23.89 5.88
C LYS A 950 33.10 -22.42 6.34
N GLU A 951 31.99 -21.70 6.14
CA GLU A 951 31.85 -20.33 6.65
C GLU A 951 30.62 -20.11 7.56
N SER A 952 29.85 -21.15 7.86
CA SER A 952 28.69 -21.04 8.77
C SER A 952 28.98 -21.36 10.24
N LYS A 953 30.24 -21.34 10.69
CA LYS A 953 30.62 -21.68 12.08
C LYS A 953 31.03 -20.51 12.99
N GLU A 954 31.13 -19.27 12.50
CA GLU A 954 31.57 -18.15 13.36
C GLU A 954 30.47 -17.22 13.90
N VAL A 955 29.19 -17.41 13.55
CA VAL A 955 28.11 -16.51 14.02
C VAL A 955 27.39 -17.00 15.30
N ASN A 956 27.69 -18.19 15.81
CA ASN A 956 27.06 -18.76 17.02
C ASN A 956 27.84 -18.53 18.34
N GLY A 957 28.79 -17.58 18.37
CA GLY A 957 29.68 -17.37 19.52
C GLY A 957 29.29 -16.29 20.54
N PHE A 958 28.24 -15.49 20.32
CA PHE A 958 27.97 -14.29 21.14
C PHE A 958 26.65 -14.28 21.93
N ALA A 959 26.00 -15.44 22.12
CA ALA A 959 24.71 -15.55 22.83
C ALA A 959 24.81 -16.17 24.25
N THR A 960 26.00 -16.24 24.86
CA THR A 960 26.17 -16.73 26.24
C THR A 960 27.18 -15.87 27.01
N ALA A 961 26.84 -14.61 27.27
CA ALA A 961 27.41 -13.82 28.36
C ALA A 961 26.59 -12.53 28.54
N ASN A 962 25.62 -12.58 29.45
CA ASN A 962 25.15 -11.50 30.35
C ASN A 962 23.69 -11.74 30.73
N ALA A 963 23.48 -12.84 31.46
CA ALA A 963 22.47 -12.91 32.50
C ALA A 963 23.23 -12.85 33.84
N ALA A 964 23.36 -11.64 34.37
CA ALA A 964 23.70 -11.30 35.76
C ALA A 964 23.30 -9.85 36.00
#